data_AF-A0A2M8D0Q2-F1
#
_entry.id   AF-A0A2M8D0Q2-F1
#
_cell.length_a   1.000
_cell.length_b   1.000
_cell.length_c   1.000
_cell.angle_alpha   90.00
_cell.angle_beta   90.00
_cell.angle_gamma   90.00
#
_symmetry.space_group_name_H-M   'P 1'
#
loop_
_entity.id
_entity.type
_entity.pdbx_description
1 polymer ?
#
loop_
_entity_poly.entity_id
_entity_poly.type
_entity_poly.pdbx_seq_one_letter_code
_entity_poly.pdbx_strand_id
1 'polypeptide(L)'
;MFNIYRKEIDFAGKKLILETGKIARQADGAVIATMGGTSVLCAVTGAKSLREGQDFFPLSVHYQEKAYAAGKIPGGFFKREARPSEKEVLTSRLIDRPIRPLFPKGFMNEVQIIATVIAHDLENDPDMIAMIGCSAALTISGLPFMGPIAGVRVGYINDEYVINPTVQQMEESILDLVVAGTQEGVLMVESEAKELPEDIMLTAVMEGWKGFQPVINGIIDLAEMCAKEPWDIPEIPDNIQKMSDSLKKKYSAEVSKAYSIKEKMERQNAVGEARKKAIEEFLDDANGLDAQTITAKFKSLESDVVRGDILKTGSRIDGRDTKTVRPIIAEVGILPRAHGSALFTRGETQALVVTTLGTGQDEQIMDALAGEYRERFMLHYNFPPYSVGEAGRMGPPGRREIGHGKLAWRAIHPLLPEADAFPYTMRVVSEITESNGSSSMATVCGTSLALMDAGVPLTKPVAGIAMGLIKEGKDFAVLSDILGDEDHLGDMDFKVAGTKEGITSLQMDIKITSITEEIMKIALAQAKEGRIHILGEMAKALTESRDGLSEYAPQIVTLKVPTDKIRDIIGTGGKVIREITETTGAKIDIDDDGTVKVSALNQESIDKAVNWIKGLTEEPEMNKVYNGKVVKVVDFGAFVNFMGSKDGLVHISELAEGRTAKTTDVVNEGDEVKVQVIGFDDRGKIKLSMKRVNQETGEVIPREDKKEANG
;
A
#
# COMPACT_ATOMS: atom_id res chain seq x y z
N MET A 1 -39.75 -8.10 -25.26
CA MET A 1 -39.57 -8.23 -23.80
C MET A 1 -38.19 -8.85 -23.58
N PHE A 2 -37.43 -8.46 -22.55
CA PHE A 2 -36.12 -9.05 -22.29
C PHE A 2 -36.30 -10.39 -21.55
N ASN A 3 -35.55 -11.42 -21.93
CA ASN A 3 -35.43 -12.64 -21.14
C ASN A 3 -34.37 -12.38 -20.08
N ILE A 4 -34.81 -12.18 -18.84
CA ILE A 4 -33.94 -11.85 -17.70
C ILE A 4 -33.76 -13.11 -16.88
N TYR A 5 -32.50 -13.46 -16.61
CA TYR A 5 -32.13 -14.55 -15.73
C TYR A 5 -31.50 -13.97 -14.47
N ARG A 6 -31.88 -14.52 -13.32
CA ARG A 6 -31.47 -14.00 -12.01
C ARG A 6 -31.22 -15.16 -11.05
N LYS A 7 -30.06 -15.14 -10.41
CA LYS A 7 -29.70 -16.06 -9.33
C LYS A 7 -29.46 -15.27 -8.05
N GLU A 8 -30.06 -15.71 -6.95
CA GLU A 8 -29.76 -15.24 -5.60
C GLU A 8 -28.93 -16.29 -4.86
N ILE A 9 -27.94 -15.83 -4.10
CA ILE A 9 -26.99 -16.66 -3.35
C ILE A 9 -26.86 -16.07 -1.94
N ASP A 10 -26.97 -16.92 -0.91
CA ASP A 10 -26.62 -16.55 0.45
C ASP A 10 -25.09 -16.58 0.60
N PHE A 11 -24.49 -15.41 0.84
CA PHE A 11 -23.04 -15.23 0.90
C PHE A 11 -22.66 -14.29 2.04
N ALA A 12 -21.87 -14.79 3.00
CA ALA A 12 -21.40 -14.02 4.16
C ALA A 12 -22.53 -13.29 4.94
N GLY A 13 -23.68 -13.95 5.10
CA GLY A 13 -24.84 -13.36 5.78
C GLY A 13 -25.62 -12.31 4.97
N LYS A 14 -25.24 -12.05 3.72
CA LYS A 14 -25.91 -11.14 2.79
C LYS A 14 -26.43 -11.89 1.55
N LYS A 15 -27.35 -11.26 0.82
CA LYS A 15 -27.81 -11.77 -0.48
C LYS A 15 -26.92 -11.20 -1.60
N LEU A 16 -26.23 -12.08 -2.30
CA LEU A 16 -25.57 -11.80 -3.56
C LEU A 16 -26.52 -12.15 -4.71
N ILE A 17 -26.72 -11.20 -5.63
CA ILE A 17 -27.61 -11.33 -6.78
C ILE A 17 -26.78 -11.25 -8.05
N LEU A 18 -26.96 -12.22 -8.94
CA LEU A 18 -26.37 -12.21 -10.29
C LEU A 18 -27.51 -12.11 -11.31
N GLU A 19 -27.55 -11.03 -12.09
CA GLU A 19 -28.57 -10.78 -13.12
C GLU A 19 -27.95 -10.67 -14.52
N THR A 20 -28.57 -11.30 -15.53
CA THR A 20 -28.18 -11.19 -16.94
C THR A 20 -29.38 -11.13 -17.88
N GLY A 21 -29.14 -10.87 -19.17
CA GLY A 21 -30.16 -10.84 -20.23
C GLY A 21 -30.83 -9.47 -20.45
N LYS A 22 -30.59 -8.50 -19.56
CA LYS A 22 -31.13 -7.13 -19.66
C LYS A 22 -30.14 -6.12 -20.24
N ILE A 23 -28.92 -6.06 -19.70
CA ILE A 23 -27.90 -5.02 -19.98
C ILE A 23 -26.72 -5.64 -20.76
N ALA A 24 -26.09 -4.84 -21.63
CA ALA A 24 -24.88 -5.20 -22.39
C ALA A 24 -24.96 -6.50 -23.22
N ARG A 25 -26.14 -6.81 -23.76
CA ARG A 25 -26.45 -8.07 -24.50
C ARG A 25 -25.61 -8.34 -25.75
N GLN A 26 -24.85 -7.36 -26.24
CA GLN A 26 -23.92 -7.54 -27.36
C GLN A 26 -22.58 -8.17 -26.94
N ALA A 27 -22.24 -8.13 -25.65
CA ALA A 27 -21.08 -8.82 -25.13
C ALA A 27 -21.27 -10.35 -25.23
N ASP A 28 -20.18 -11.10 -25.26
CA ASP A 28 -20.24 -12.57 -25.19
C ASP A 28 -20.86 -12.99 -23.86
N GLY A 29 -20.51 -12.36 -22.75
CA GLY A 29 -21.22 -12.49 -21.48
C GLY A 29 -21.34 -11.17 -20.74
N ALA A 30 -22.45 -10.94 -20.04
CA ALA A 30 -22.64 -9.76 -19.21
C ALA A 30 -23.49 -10.07 -17.98
N VAL A 31 -23.02 -9.69 -16.80
CA VAL A 31 -23.70 -9.91 -15.51
C VAL A 31 -23.66 -8.62 -14.70
N ILE A 32 -24.77 -8.27 -14.05
CA ILE A 32 -24.77 -7.33 -12.95
C ILE A 32 -24.74 -8.15 -11.67
N ALA A 33 -23.66 -7.98 -10.90
CA ALA A 33 -23.52 -8.56 -9.57
C ALA A 33 -23.86 -7.48 -8.53
N THR A 34 -24.76 -7.82 -7.61
CA THR A 34 -25.23 -6.91 -6.56
C THR A 34 -25.18 -7.60 -5.21
N MET A 35 -24.59 -6.94 -4.21
CA MET A 35 -24.63 -7.39 -2.82
C MET A 35 -24.88 -6.17 -1.93
N GLY A 36 -25.96 -6.20 -1.14
CA GLY A 36 -26.44 -5.00 -0.47
C GLY A 36 -26.88 -3.94 -1.48
N GLY A 37 -26.35 -2.72 -1.35
CA GLY A 37 -26.55 -1.63 -2.32
C GLY A 37 -25.38 -1.47 -3.31
N THR A 38 -24.27 -2.19 -3.14
CA THR A 38 -23.16 -2.17 -4.10
C THR A 38 -23.47 -3.05 -5.31
N SER A 39 -23.28 -2.49 -6.52
CA SER A 39 -23.54 -3.17 -7.79
C SER A 39 -22.43 -2.92 -8.80
N VAL A 40 -22.02 -3.98 -9.50
CA VAL A 40 -20.97 -3.96 -10.53
C VAL A 40 -21.50 -4.59 -11.81
N LEU A 41 -21.38 -3.87 -12.93
CA LEU A 41 -21.63 -4.39 -14.27
C LEU A 41 -20.34 -5.02 -14.80
N CYS A 42 -20.36 -6.33 -15.03
CA CYS A 42 -19.24 -7.09 -15.58
C CYS A 42 -19.60 -7.55 -17.00
N ALA A 43 -18.80 -7.16 -18.00
CA ALA A 43 -18.99 -7.54 -19.39
C ALA A 43 -17.71 -8.18 -19.96
N VAL A 44 -17.88 -9.22 -20.76
CA VAL A 44 -16.81 -10.04 -21.33
C VAL A 44 -17.01 -10.14 -22.84
N THR A 45 -15.94 -9.90 -23.59
CA THR A 45 -15.90 -10.04 -25.04
C THR A 45 -14.64 -10.77 -25.47
N GLY A 46 -14.78 -11.72 -26.39
CA GLY A 46 -13.66 -12.40 -27.05
C GLY A 46 -13.61 -12.11 -28.54
N ALA A 47 -12.42 -11.90 -29.08
CA ALA A 47 -12.21 -11.86 -30.51
C ALA A 47 -12.45 -13.26 -31.12
N LYS A 48 -13.21 -13.34 -32.22
CA LYS A 48 -13.49 -14.62 -32.91
C LYS A 48 -12.31 -15.14 -33.73
N SER A 49 -11.36 -14.25 -34.08
CA SER A 49 -10.17 -14.58 -34.87
C SER A 49 -8.90 -14.20 -34.12
N LEU A 50 -7.84 -14.98 -34.35
CA LEU A 50 -6.50 -14.65 -33.90
C LEU A 50 -5.94 -13.47 -34.70
N ARG A 51 -5.17 -12.61 -34.04
CA ARG A 51 -4.36 -11.59 -34.73
C ARG A 51 -3.15 -12.28 -35.35
N GLU A 52 -2.75 -11.83 -36.54
CA GLU A 52 -1.55 -12.35 -37.22
C GLU A 52 -0.30 -12.11 -36.35
N GLY A 53 0.54 -13.13 -36.18
CA GLY A 53 1.78 -13.06 -35.41
C GLY A 53 1.62 -12.98 -33.88
N GLN A 54 0.43 -13.24 -33.34
CA GLN A 54 0.14 -13.20 -31.90
C GLN A 54 0.94 -14.28 -31.14
N ASP A 55 1.85 -13.86 -30.25
CA ASP A 55 2.79 -14.73 -29.53
C ASP A 55 2.49 -14.87 -28.02
N PHE A 56 1.45 -14.18 -27.53
CA PHE A 56 0.96 -14.26 -26.15
C PHE A 56 -0.57 -14.24 -26.09
N PHE A 57 -1.16 -14.70 -24.99
CA PHE A 57 -2.60 -14.63 -24.76
C PHE A 57 -3.03 -13.22 -24.30
N PRO A 58 -3.75 -12.44 -25.12
CA PRO A 58 -4.11 -11.06 -24.80
C PRO A 58 -5.39 -11.00 -23.97
N LEU A 59 -5.29 -11.43 -22.71
CA LEU A 59 -6.31 -11.16 -21.69
C LEU A 59 -6.09 -9.78 -21.08
N SER A 60 -7.14 -8.95 -21.11
CA SER A 60 -7.18 -7.63 -20.47
C SER A 60 -8.36 -7.52 -19.52
N VAL A 61 -8.08 -7.19 -18.26
CA VAL A 61 -9.10 -6.88 -17.26
C VAL A 61 -9.07 -5.39 -16.94
N HIS A 62 -10.25 -4.77 -16.88
CA HIS A 62 -10.44 -3.36 -16.56
C HIS A 62 -11.54 -3.23 -15.51
N TYR A 63 -11.13 -3.09 -14.26
CA TYR A 63 -12.00 -2.64 -13.19
C TYR A 63 -12.02 -1.10 -13.17
N GLN A 64 -13.21 -0.51 -13.08
CA GLN A 64 -13.42 0.93 -13.11
C GLN A 64 -14.44 1.36 -12.05
N GLU A 65 -14.10 2.42 -11.32
CA GLU A 65 -14.98 3.08 -10.38
C GLU A 65 -15.55 4.34 -11.00
N LYS A 66 -16.87 4.51 -10.90
CA LYS A 66 -17.53 5.74 -11.35
C LYS A 66 -17.96 6.52 -10.12
N ALA A 67 -17.58 7.79 -10.04
CA ALA A 67 -17.89 8.64 -8.88
C ALA A 67 -19.39 8.74 -8.62
N TYR A 68 -20.21 8.66 -9.69
CA TYR A 68 -21.66 8.61 -9.56
C TYR A 68 -22.17 7.39 -8.77
N ALA A 69 -21.40 6.30 -8.68
CA ALA A 69 -21.77 5.12 -7.92
C ALA A 69 -21.92 5.44 -6.42
N ALA A 70 -21.21 6.46 -5.94
CA ALA A 70 -21.31 7.01 -4.59
C ALA A 70 -21.99 8.39 -4.56
N GLY A 71 -22.65 8.81 -5.65
CA GLY A 71 -23.29 10.13 -5.75
C GLY A 71 -22.33 11.32 -5.78
N LYS A 72 -21.05 11.11 -6.12
CA LYS A 72 -20.01 12.15 -6.16
C LYS A 72 -19.75 12.65 -7.58
N ILE A 73 -19.27 13.90 -7.67
CA ILE A 73 -18.58 14.42 -8.87
C ILE A 73 -17.06 14.30 -8.62
N PRO A 74 -16.25 13.80 -9.57
CA PRO A 74 -14.80 13.66 -9.37
C PRO A 74 -14.11 14.95 -8.91
N GLY A 75 -13.17 14.84 -7.96
CA GLY A 75 -12.49 16.00 -7.37
C GLY A 75 -11.58 16.76 -8.35
N GLY A 76 -11.02 16.07 -9.34
CA GLY A 76 -10.06 16.63 -10.30
C GLY A 76 -10.57 17.82 -11.13
N PHE A 77 -9.65 18.54 -11.77
CA PHE A 77 -9.95 19.78 -12.52
C PHE A 77 -11.04 19.60 -13.59
N PHE A 78 -11.02 18.47 -14.31
CA PHE A 78 -11.96 18.17 -15.40
C PHE A 78 -13.33 17.66 -14.94
N LYS A 79 -13.51 17.35 -13.65
CA LYS A 79 -14.76 16.77 -13.11
C LYS A 79 -15.22 15.50 -13.84
N ARG A 80 -14.24 14.70 -14.30
CA ARG A 80 -14.41 13.43 -15.01
C ARG A 80 -13.30 12.47 -14.60
N GLU A 81 -13.62 11.19 -14.47
CA GLU A 81 -12.63 10.13 -14.25
C GLU A 81 -11.70 10.02 -15.46
N ALA A 82 -10.38 10.04 -15.20
CA ALA A 82 -9.36 10.12 -16.24
C ALA A 82 -8.52 8.84 -16.28
N ARG A 83 -7.28 8.89 -15.79
CA ARG A 83 -6.42 7.71 -15.66
C ARG A 83 -6.96 6.79 -14.55
N PRO A 84 -6.79 5.47 -14.67
CA PRO A 84 -7.10 4.55 -13.59
C PRO A 84 -6.35 4.93 -12.31
N SER A 85 -7.07 4.92 -11.20
CA SER A 85 -6.54 5.03 -9.83
C SER A 85 -5.71 3.80 -9.45
N GLU A 86 -4.97 3.90 -8.35
CA GLU A 86 -4.24 2.76 -7.80
C GLU A 86 -5.20 1.59 -7.48
N LYS A 87 -6.32 1.87 -6.80
CA LYS A 87 -7.35 0.85 -6.50
C LYS A 87 -7.87 0.18 -7.77
N GLU A 88 -8.12 0.95 -8.84
CA GLU A 88 -8.61 0.38 -10.10
C GLU A 88 -7.58 -0.54 -10.78
N VAL A 89 -6.30 -0.14 -10.77
CA VAL A 89 -5.21 -0.97 -11.31
C VAL A 89 -5.02 -2.24 -10.49
N LEU A 90 -5.01 -2.13 -9.16
CA LEU A 90 -4.83 -3.25 -8.24
C LEU A 90 -5.99 -4.24 -8.33
N THR A 91 -7.23 -3.76 -8.34
CA THR A 91 -8.43 -4.61 -8.46
C THR A 91 -8.48 -5.29 -9.83
N SER A 92 -8.09 -4.58 -10.90
CA SER A 92 -7.95 -5.20 -12.22
C SER A 92 -6.96 -6.37 -12.21
N ARG A 93 -5.84 -6.24 -11.51
CA ARG A 93 -4.85 -7.32 -11.35
C ARG A 93 -5.37 -8.44 -10.46
N LEU A 94 -6.06 -8.09 -9.37
CA LEU A 94 -6.66 -9.04 -8.43
C LEU A 94 -7.65 -9.98 -9.14
N ILE A 95 -8.42 -9.46 -10.09
CA ILE A 95 -9.35 -10.23 -10.93
C ILE A 95 -8.62 -11.02 -12.03
N ASP A 96 -7.62 -10.42 -12.69
CA ASP A 96 -6.86 -11.05 -13.78
C ASP A 96 -6.12 -12.33 -13.34
N ARG A 97 -5.44 -12.27 -12.20
CA ARG A 97 -4.57 -13.32 -11.67
C ARG A 97 -5.23 -14.72 -11.58
N PRO A 98 -6.39 -14.90 -10.91
CA PRO A 98 -7.04 -16.21 -10.83
C PRO A 98 -7.74 -16.62 -12.13
N ILE A 99 -8.04 -15.69 -13.05
CA ILE A 99 -8.73 -16.00 -14.32
C ILE A 99 -7.75 -16.50 -15.38
N ARG A 100 -6.59 -15.85 -15.50
CA ARG A 100 -5.60 -16.12 -16.54
C ARG A 100 -5.17 -17.59 -16.68
N PRO A 101 -4.89 -18.36 -15.60
CA PRO A 101 -4.46 -19.75 -15.74
C PRO A 101 -5.57 -20.71 -16.17
N LEU A 102 -6.83 -20.28 -16.17
CA LEU A 102 -7.99 -21.13 -16.50
C LEU A 102 -8.40 -21.09 -17.98
N PHE A 103 -7.70 -20.32 -18.82
CA PHE A 103 -7.85 -20.46 -20.26
C PHE A 103 -7.01 -21.63 -20.77
N PRO A 104 -7.55 -22.49 -21.66
CA PRO A 104 -6.82 -23.63 -22.21
C PRO A 104 -5.50 -23.22 -22.86
N LYS A 105 -4.48 -24.06 -22.68
CA LYS A 105 -3.19 -23.87 -23.34
C LYS A 105 -3.38 -23.77 -24.85
N GLY A 106 -2.85 -22.72 -25.45
CA GLY A 106 -2.96 -22.46 -26.89
C GLY A 106 -4.13 -21.56 -27.29
N PHE A 107 -5.04 -21.22 -26.37
CA PHE A 107 -6.05 -20.19 -26.63
C PHE A 107 -5.39 -18.80 -26.61
N MET A 108 -5.30 -18.17 -27.78
CA MET A 108 -4.58 -16.90 -27.99
C MET A 108 -5.50 -15.77 -28.50
N ASN A 109 -6.81 -15.99 -28.52
CA ASN A 109 -7.76 -14.96 -28.92
C ASN A 109 -7.77 -13.85 -27.88
N GLU A 110 -7.92 -12.61 -28.32
CA GLU A 110 -8.04 -11.47 -27.40
C GLU A 110 -9.31 -11.59 -26.57
N VAL A 111 -9.17 -11.44 -25.26
CA VAL A 111 -10.28 -11.42 -24.32
C VAL A 111 -10.22 -10.14 -23.52
N GLN A 112 -11.33 -9.43 -23.46
CA GLN A 112 -11.49 -8.22 -22.67
C GLN A 112 -12.61 -8.40 -21.65
N ILE A 113 -12.27 -8.09 -20.40
CA ILE A 113 -13.18 -8.11 -19.26
C ILE A 113 -13.26 -6.69 -18.69
N ILE A 114 -14.45 -6.13 -18.60
CA ILE A 114 -14.69 -4.80 -18.04
C ILE A 114 -15.66 -4.93 -16.87
N ALA A 115 -15.20 -4.55 -15.67
CA ALA A 115 -16.00 -4.45 -14.46
C ALA A 115 -16.20 -2.97 -14.13
N THR A 116 -17.44 -2.48 -14.15
CA THR A 116 -17.76 -1.08 -13.84
C THR A 116 -18.63 -1.03 -12.58
N VAL A 117 -18.12 -0.39 -11.53
CA VAL A 117 -18.92 -0.11 -10.33
C VAL A 117 -19.97 0.95 -10.69
N ILE A 118 -21.24 0.57 -10.58
CA ILE A 118 -22.38 1.41 -10.97
C ILE A 118 -23.19 1.91 -9.76
N ALA A 119 -23.07 1.25 -8.62
CA ALA A 119 -23.60 1.69 -7.32
C ALA A 119 -22.68 1.19 -6.20
N HIS A 120 -22.53 1.98 -5.13
CA HIS A 120 -21.70 1.65 -3.98
C HIS A 120 -22.44 2.06 -2.69
N ASP A 121 -22.60 1.13 -1.75
CA ASP A 121 -23.36 1.36 -0.51
C ASP A 121 -22.53 1.85 0.68
N LEU A 122 -21.22 1.99 0.50
CA LEU A 122 -20.24 2.41 1.52
C LEU A 122 -19.99 1.37 2.62
N GLU A 123 -20.55 0.16 2.49
CA GLU A 123 -20.35 -0.94 3.43
C GLU A 123 -19.61 -2.12 2.80
N ASN A 124 -19.96 -2.46 1.56
CA ASN A 124 -19.42 -3.63 0.86
C ASN A 124 -18.40 -3.18 -0.18
N ASP A 125 -17.13 -3.62 -0.03
CA ASP A 125 -16.11 -3.34 -1.03
C ASP A 125 -16.50 -4.01 -2.38
N PRO A 126 -16.50 -3.25 -3.49
CA PRO A 126 -16.85 -3.76 -4.81
C PRO A 126 -15.88 -4.78 -5.40
N ASP A 127 -14.66 -4.92 -4.87
CA ASP A 127 -13.63 -5.79 -5.45
C ASP A 127 -14.06 -7.27 -5.58
N MET A 128 -14.62 -7.86 -4.53
CA MET A 128 -15.08 -9.26 -4.51
C MET A 128 -16.34 -9.42 -5.37
N ILE A 129 -17.25 -8.44 -5.31
CA ILE A 129 -18.47 -8.42 -6.14
C ILE A 129 -18.09 -8.37 -7.62
N ALA A 130 -17.10 -7.56 -7.98
CA ALA A 130 -16.57 -7.45 -9.33
C ALA A 130 -15.92 -8.77 -9.80
N MET A 131 -15.08 -9.39 -8.96
CA MET A 131 -14.45 -10.68 -9.28
C MET A 131 -15.50 -11.76 -9.57
N ILE A 132 -16.50 -11.89 -8.69
CA ILE A 132 -17.59 -12.84 -8.82
C ILE A 132 -18.42 -12.54 -10.09
N GLY A 133 -18.76 -11.27 -10.33
CA GLY A 133 -19.49 -10.86 -11.53
C GLY A 133 -18.72 -11.12 -12.83
N CYS A 134 -17.39 -10.91 -12.84
CA CYS A 134 -16.53 -11.23 -13.98
C CYS A 134 -16.48 -12.72 -14.24
N SER A 135 -16.36 -13.54 -13.19
CA SER A 135 -16.41 -14.99 -13.28
C SER A 135 -17.74 -15.48 -13.85
N ALA A 136 -18.86 -14.95 -13.35
CA ALA A 136 -20.19 -15.26 -13.87
C ALA A 136 -20.34 -14.87 -15.34
N ALA A 137 -19.91 -13.66 -15.71
CA ALA A 137 -19.95 -13.18 -17.08
C ALA A 137 -19.08 -14.02 -18.03
N LEU A 138 -17.89 -14.45 -17.60
CA LEU A 138 -17.04 -15.37 -18.36
C LEU A 138 -17.72 -16.72 -18.55
N THR A 139 -18.28 -17.28 -17.49
CA THR A 139 -18.87 -18.61 -17.49
C THR A 139 -20.07 -18.69 -18.44
N ILE A 140 -20.90 -17.64 -18.52
CA ILE A 140 -22.04 -17.60 -19.46
C ILE A 140 -21.65 -17.21 -20.89
N SER A 141 -20.39 -16.80 -21.14
CA SER A 141 -19.98 -16.22 -22.42
C SER A 141 -19.82 -17.23 -23.56
N GLY A 142 -19.64 -18.52 -23.21
CA GLY A 142 -19.25 -19.58 -24.13
C GLY A 142 -17.76 -19.58 -24.47
N LEU A 143 -16.95 -18.62 -23.99
CA LEU A 143 -15.50 -18.67 -24.16
C LEU A 143 -14.92 -19.94 -23.49
N PRO A 144 -13.81 -20.50 -24.02
CA PRO A 144 -13.18 -21.67 -23.45
C PRO A 144 -12.45 -21.27 -22.15
N PHE A 145 -13.19 -21.28 -21.05
CA PHE A 145 -12.73 -20.90 -19.71
C PHE A 145 -13.08 -22.02 -18.73
N MET A 146 -12.06 -22.58 -18.07
CA MET A 146 -12.18 -23.74 -17.16
C MET A 146 -12.61 -23.35 -15.74
N GLY A 147 -13.30 -22.22 -15.58
CA GLY A 147 -13.91 -21.81 -14.31
C GLY A 147 -15.27 -22.49 -14.07
N PRO A 148 -16.13 -21.89 -13.22
CA PRO A 148 -16.00 -20.57 -12.63
C PRO A 148 -14.99 -20.48 -11.49
N ILE A 149 -14.59 -19.25 -11.19
CA ILE A 149 -13.92 -18.90 -9.92
C ILE A 149 -14.86 -18.14 -9.00
N ALA A 150 -14.52 -18.10 -7.72
CA ALA A 150 -15.02 -17.08 -6.80
C ALA A 150 -13.89 -16.63 -5.89
N GLY A 151 -14.08 -15.50 -5.22
CA GLY A 151 -13.14 -15.01 -4.22
C GLY A 151 -13.87 -14.40 -3.05
N VAL A 152 -13.15 -14.30 -1.93
CA VAL A 152 -13.63 -13.67 -0.71
C VAL A 152 -12.51 -12.95 0.00
N ARG A 153 -12.88 -11.96 0.79
CA ARG A 153 -12.02 -11.31 1.78
C ARG A 153 -12.21 -11.98 3.14
N VAL A 154 -11.13 -12.20 3.87
CA VAL A 154 -11.13 -12.82 5.20
C VAL A 154 -10.49 -11.84 6.16
N GLY A 155 -11.26 -11.43 7.17
CA GLY A 155 -10.80 -10.68 8.32
C GLY A 155 -10.46 -11.61 9.49
N TYR A 156 -9.65 -11.12 10.43
CA TYR A 156 -9.37 -11.79 11.70
C TYR A 156 -9.63 -10.79 12.82
N ILE A 157 -10.76 -10.98 13.51
CA ILE A 157 -11.32 -10.03 14.48
C ILE A 157 -11.68 -10.82 15.74
N ASN A 158 -11.20 -10.39 16.91
CA ASN A 158 -11.46 -11.06 18.20
C ASN A 158 -11.17 -12.57 18.18
N ASP A 159 -10.05 -12.96 17.56
CA ASP A 159 -9.63 -14.36 17.36
C ASP A 159 -10.55 -15.23 16.48
N GLU A 160 -11.42 -14.61 15.69
CA GLU A 160 -12.33 -15.30 14.77
C GLU A 160 -12.10 -14.89 13.31
N TYR A 161 -12.25 -15.85 12.40
CA TYR A 161 -12.24 -15.61 10.96
C TYR A 161 -13.60 -15.07 10.51
N VAL A 162 -13.61 -13.86 9.96
CA VAL A 162 -14.81 -13.22 9.44
C VAL A 162 -14.77 -13.23 7.92
N ILE A 163 -15.75 -13.88 7.29
CA ILE A 163 -15.86 -13.98 5.84
C ILE A 163 -16.56 -12.74 5.29
N ASN A 164 -15.94 -12.13 4.28
CA ASN A 164 -16.36 -10.92 3.58
C ASN A 164 -16.75 -9.76 4.54
N PRO A 165 -15.84 -9.35 5.44
CA PRO A 165 -16.10 -8.27 6.39
C PRO A 165 -16.43 -6.97 5.66
N THR A 166 -17.30 -6.16 6.28
CA THR A 166 -17.61 -4.79 5.82
C THR A 166 -16.41 -3.87 5.96
N VAL A 167 -16.45 -2.72 5.28
CA VAL A 167 -15.45 -1.67 5.40
C VAL A 167 -15.24 -1.27 6.87
N GLN A 168 -16.30 -1.14 7.67
CA GLN A 168 -16.15 -0.82 9.10
C GLN A 168 -15.52 -1.96 9.91
N GLN A 169 -15.93 -3.21 9.67
CA GLN A 169 -15.34 -4.37 10.38
C GLN A 169 -13.84 -4.53 10.07
N MET A 170 -13.41 -4.13 8.88
CA MET A 170 -12.00 -4.16 8.50
C MET A 170 -11.13 -3.21 9.32
N GLU A 171 -11.68 -2.14 9.90
CA GLU A 171 -10.93 -1.23 10.80
C GLU A 171 -10.49 -1.93 12.10
N GLU A 172 -11.27 -2.92 12.56
CA GLU A 172 -10.97 -3.72 13.75
C GLU A 172 -10.15 -4.98 13.42
N SER A 173 -9.99 -5.31 12.14
CA SER A 173 -9.30 -6.52 11.70
C SER A 173 -7.79 -6.38 11.78
N ILE A 174 -7.12 -7.46 12.18
CA ILE A 174 -5.65 -7.58 12.12
C ILE A 174 -5.18 -8.40 10.90
N LEU A 175 -6.11 -8.83 10.05
CA LEU A 175 -5.87 -9.51 8.78
C LEU A 175 -6.74 -8.89 7.68
N ASP A 176 -6.13 -8.55 6.56
CA ASP A 176 -6.81 -8.33 5.30
C ASP A 176 -6.32 -9.36 4.29
N LEU A 177 -7.06 -10.45 4.11
CA LEU A 177 -6.69 -11.50 3.17
C LEU A 177 -7.75 -11.67 2.11
N VAL A 178 -7.38 -11.49 0.84
CA VAL A 178 -8.20 -11.89 -0.30
C VAL A 178 -7.70 -13.24 -0.80
N VAL A 179 -8.64 -14.16 -0.99
CA VAL A 179 -8.39 -15.46 -1.61
C VAL A 179 -9.39 -15.73 -2.72
N ALA A 180 -8.92 -16.26 -3.84
CA ALA A 180 -9.76 -16.67 -4.96
C ALA A 180 -9.34 -18.04 -5.51
N GLY A 181 -10.30 -18.79 -6.04
CA GLY A 181 -10.05 -20.12 -6.56
C GLY A 181 -11.27 -20.77 -7.20
N THR A 182 -11.15 -22.06 -7.47
CA THR A 182 -12.18 -22.93 -8.05
C THR A 182 -12.78 -23.85 -6.98
N GLN A 183 -13.65 -24.77 -7.39
CA GLN A 183 -14.11 -25.87 -6.54
C GLN A 183 -12.96 -26.80 -6.11
N GLU A 184 -11.89 -26.90 -6.89
CA GLU A 184 -10.78 -27.81 -6.62
C GLU A 184 -9.75 -27.23 -5.66
N GLY A 185 -9.55 -25.92 -5.67
CA GLY A 185 -8.52 -25.30 -4.84
C GLY A 185 -8.37 -23.80 -5.04
N VAL A 186 -7.43 -23.26 -4.28
CA VAL A 186 -7.04 -21.84 -4.34
C VAL A 186 -6.17 -21.60 -5.57
N LEU A 187 -6.39 -20.47 -6.24
CA LEU A 187 -5.59 -20.00 -7.36
C LEU A 187 -4.77 -18.75 -7.02
N MET A 188 -5.30 -17.90 -6.13
CA MET A 188 -4.70 -16.62 -5.83
C MET A 188 -4.92 -16.23 -4.37
N VAL A 189 -3.88 -15.72 -3.73
CA VAL A 189 -3.94 -15.07 -2.41
C VAL A 189 -3.23 -13.71 -2.50
N GLU A 190 -3.79 -12.72 -1.82
CA GLU A 190 -3.20 -11.40 -1.61
C GLU A 190 -3.55 -10.95 -0.19
N SER A 191 -2.56 -10.63 0.65
CA SER A 191 -2.87 -10.23 2.02
C SER A 191 -1.96 -9.14 2.62
N GLU A 192 -2.51 -8.49 3.64
CA GLU A 192 -1.82 -7.68 4.64
C GLU A 192 -2.22 -8.20 6.03
N ALA A 193 -1.28 -8.28 6.97
CA ALA A 193 -1.52 -8.80 8.30
C ALA A 193 -0.68 -8.05 9.34
N LYS A 194 -1.21 -7.87 10.55
CA LYS A 194 -0.45 -7.34 11.70
C LYS A 194 0.32 -8.48 12.38
N GLU A 195 1.38 -8.94 11.71
CA GLU A 195 2.35 -9.91 12.25
C GLU A 195 1.72 -11.24 12.72
N LEU A 196 0.97 -11.91 11.83
CA LEU A 196 0.27 -13.16 12.17
C LEU A 196 1.10 -14.43 11.91
N PRO A 197 1.01 -15.45 12.78
CA PRO A 197 1.62 -16.76 12.57
C PRO A 197 1.22 -17.47 11.26
N GLU A 198 2.11 -18.32 10.74
CA GLU A 198 1.89 -19.06 9.48
C GLU A 198 0.64 -19.94 9.48
N ASP A 199 0.28 -20.54 10.61
CA ASP A 199 -0.90 -21.41 10.78
C ASP A 199 -2.21 -20.61 10.78
N ILE A 200 -2.23 -19.42 11.38
CA ILE A 200 -3.38 -18.51 11.31
C ILE A 200 -3.60 -18.05 9.87
N MET A 201 -2.53 -17.70 9.16
CA MET A 201 -2.58 -17.30 7.75
C MET A 201 -3.08 -18.43 6.85
N LEU A 202 -2.57 -19.66 7.03
CA LEU A 202 -3.00 -20.81 6.24
C LEU A 202 -4.47 -21.15 6.50
N THR A 203 -4.90 -21.12 7.77
CA THR A 203 -6.29 -21.38 8.13
C THR A 203 -7.22 -20.33 7.51
N ALA A 204 -6.83 -19.05 7.48
CA ALA A 204 -7.59 -18.00 6.79
C ALA A 204 -7.79 -18.29 5.29
N VAL A 205 -6.74 -18.78 4.61
CA VAL A 205 -6.83 -19.20 3.20
C VAL A 205 -7.85 -20.34 3.03
N MET A 206 -7.81 -21.34 3.91
CA MET A 206 -8.70 -22.49 3.85
C MET A 206 -10.15 -22.13 4.20
N GLU A 207 -10.38 -21.29 5.19
CA GLU A 207 -11.71 -20.78 5.53
C GLU A 207 -12.29 -19.91 4.41
N GLY A 208 -11.46 -19.08 3.77
CA GLY A 208 -11.89 -18.33 2.59
C GLY A 208 -12.24 -19.24 1.40
N TRP A 209 -11.43 -20.28 1.14
CA TRP A 209 -11.73 -21.28 0.10
C TRP A 209 -13.07 -21.98 0.32
N LYS A 210 -13.38 -22.37 1.57
CA LYS A 210 -14.70 -22.93 1.93
C LYS A 210 -15.81 -21.87 1.80
N GLY A 211 -15.53 -20.64 2.21
CA GLY A 211 -16.49 -19.54 2.27
C GLY A 211 -17.07 -19.14 0.92
N PHE A 212 -16.32 -19.27 -0.18
CA PHE A 212 -16.82 -18.91 -1.51
C PHE A 212 -17.43 -20.07 -2.32
N GLN A 213 -17.42 -21.31 -1.81
CA GLN A 213 -18.02 -22.46 -2.53
C GLN A 213 -19.50 -22.27 -2.89
N PRO A 214 -20.37 -21.71 -2.01
CA PRO A 214 -21.76 -21.42 -2.37
C PRO A 214 -21.89 -20.47 -3.57
N VAL A 215 -20.94 -19.55 -3.73
CA VAL A 215 -20.92 -18.60 -4.86
C VAL A 215 -20.60 -19.31 -6.17
N ILE A 216 -19.60 -20.20 -6.17
CA ILE A 216 -19.26 -21.00 -7.35
C ILE A 216 -20.49 -21.80 -7.81
N ASN A 217 -21.14 -22.50 -6.89
CA ASN A 217 -22.34 -23.28 -7.23
C ASN A 217 -23.46 -22.37 -7.79
N GLY A 218 -23.64 -21.18 -7.22
CA GLY A 218 -24.60 -20.21 -7.76
C GLY A 218 -24.25 -19.70 -9.16
N ILE A 219 -22.97 -19.54 -9.51
CA ILE A 219 -22.54 -19.20 -10.87
C ILE A 219 -22.85 -20.35 -11.84
N ILE A 220 -22.59 -21.60 -11.44
CA ILE A 220 -22.91 -22.79 -12.24
C ILE A 220 -24.41 -22.85 -12.49
N ASP A 221 -25.23 -22.71 -11.44
CA ASP A 221 -26.70 -22.69 -11.56
C ASP A 221 -27.17 -21.60 -12.53
N LEU A 222 -26.57 -20.41 -12.52
CA LEU A 222 -26.90 -19.34 -13.47
C LEU A 222 -26.50 -19.75 -14.90
N ALA A 223 -25.34 -20.35 -15.08
CA ALA A 223 -24.86 -20.81 -16.38
C ALA A 223 -25.77 -21.88 -16.98
N GLU A 224 -26.25 -22.84 -16.19
CA GLU A 224 -27.22 -23.85 -16.63
C GLU A 224 -28.53 -23.24 -17.15
N MET A 225 -28.90 -22.05 -16.67
CA MET A 225 -30.11 -21.34 -17.12
C MET A 225 -29.92 -20.59 -18.43
N CYS A 226 -28.73 -20.05 -18.70
CA CYS A 226 -28.58 -19.01 -19.74
C CYS A 226 -27.20 -18.90 -20.42
N ALA A 227 -26.26 -19.81 -20.16
CA ALA A 227 -24.97 -19.78 -20.85
C ALA A 227 -25.15 -19.90 -22.37
N LYS A 228 -24.29 -19.22 -23.11
CA LYS A 228 -24.19 -19.38 -24.57
C LYS A 228 -23.50 -20.69 -24.92
N GLU A 229 -23.72 -21.15 -26.14
CA GLU A 229 -23.01 -22.30 -26.68
C GLU A 229 -21.49 -22.14 -26.55
N PRO A 230 -20.79 -23.16 -26.05
CA PRO A 230 -19.35 -23.11 -25.86
C PRO A 230 -18.65 -23.01 -27.22
N TRP A 231 -17.54 -22.27 -27.26
CA TRP A 231 -16.66 -22.21 -28.41
C TRP A 231 -15.79 -23.47 -28.44
N ASP A 232 -15.41 -23.90 -29.63
CA ASP A 232 -14.48 -25.00 -29.78
C ASP A 232 -13.13 -24.64 -29.16
N ILE A 233 -12.56 -25.60 -28.43
CA ILE A 233 -11.21 -25.51 -27.91
C ILE A 233 -10.25 -25.73 -29.09
N PRO A 234 -9.26 -24.86 -29.32
CA PRO A 234 -8.28 -25.08 -30.38
C PRO A 234 -7.55 -26.41 -30.18
N GLU A 235 -7.66 -27.32 -31.15
CA GLU A 235 -6.87 -28.55 -31.15
C GLU A 235 -5.43 -28.26 -31.59
N ILE A 236 -4.46 -29.00 -31.04
CA ILE A 236 -3.07 -28.92 -31.47
C ILE A 236 -2.90 -29.86 -32.68
N PRO A 237 -2.51 -29.34 -33.86
CA PRO A 237 -2.25 -30.15 -35.05
C PRO A 237 -1.23 -31.29 -34.83
N ASP A 238 -1.49 -32.46 -35.42
CA ASP A 238 -0.64 -33.67 -35.30
C ASP A 238 0.82 -33.45 -35.71
N ASN A 239 1.06 -32.65 -36.74
CA ASN A 239 2.40 -32.29 -37.21
C ASN A 239 3.17 -31.50 -36.14
N ILE A 240 2.50 -30.59 -35.41
CA ILE A 240 3.09 -29.84 -34.31
C ILE A 240 3.42 -30.77 -33.14
N GLN A 241 2.55 -31.75 -32.84
CA GLN A 241 2.81 -32.74 -31.80
C GLN A 241 4.04 -33.61 -32.13
N LYS A 242 4.11 -34.16 -33.35
CA LYS A 242 5.26 -34.97 -33.81
C LYS A 242 6.58 -34.18 -33.81
N MET A 243 6.52 -32.90 -34.21
CA MET A 243 7.66 -31.99 -34.14
C MET A 243 8.08 -31.78 -32.67
N SER A 244 7.13 -31.53 -31.77
CA SER A 244 7.40 -31.36 -30.33
C SER A 244 8.07 -32.59 -29.72
N ASP A 245 7.64 -33.81 -30.07
CA ASP A 245 8.27 -35.04 -29.58
C ASP A 245 9.69 -35.21 -30.13
N SER A 246 9.91 -34.79 -31.39
CA SER A 246 11.23 -34.80 -32.03
C SER A 246 12.19 -33.78 -31.41
N LEU A 247 11.69 -32.58 -31.08
CA LEU A 247 12.43 -31.57 -30.31
C LEU A 247 12.89 -32.15 -28.98
N LYS A 248 11.97 -32.76 -28.22
CA LYS A 248 12.30 -33.39 -26.93
C LYS A 248 13.40 -34.43 -27.09
N LYS A 249 13.30 -35.31 -28.09
CA LYS A 249 14.29 -36.37 -28.29
C LYS A 249 15.69 -35.85 -28.66
N LYS A 250 15.78 -34.80 -29.49
CA LYS A 250 17.07 -34.29 -30.00
C LYS A 250 17.74 -33.26 -29.08
N TYR A 251 16.95 -32.33 -28.52
CA TYR A 251 17.48 -31.15 -27.85
C TYR A 251 17.49 -31.24 -26.31
N SER A 252 16.84 -32.22 -25.67
CA SER A 252 16.81 -32.31 -24.19
C SER A 252 18.19 -32.29 -23.55
N ALA A 253 19.16 -33.02 -24.12
CA ALA A 253 20.52 -33.07 -23.57
C ALA A 253 21.28 -31.74 -23.74
N GLU A 254 21.08 -31.05 -24.88
CA GLU A 254 21.68 -29.74 -25.14
C GLU A 254 21.07 -28.68 -24.22
N VAL A 255 19.74 -28.70 -24.05
CA VAL A 255 19.01 -27.82 -23.11
C VAL A 255 19.46 -28.06 -21.67
N SER A 256 19.54 -29.31 -21.21
CA SER A 256 20.01 -29.63 -19.85
C SER A 256 21.45 -29.13 -19.63
N LYS A 257 22.33 -29.29 -20.63
CA LYS A 257 23.69 -28.72 -20.58
C LYS A 257 23.68 -27.20 -20.52
N ALA A 258 22.85 -26.53 -21.31
CA ALA A 258 22.75 -25.06 -21.28
C ALA A 258 22.25 -24.57 -19.91
N TYR A 259 21.27 -25.24 -19.31
CA TYR A 259 20.75 -24.92 -17.97
C TYR A 259 21.73 -25.24 -16.82
N SER A 260 22.81 -25.98 -17.07
CA SER A 260 23.90 -26.15 -16.09
C SER A 260 24.82 -24.93 -15.96
N ILE A 261 24.67 -23.93 -16.84
CA ILE A 261 25.41 -22.67 -16.78
C ILE A 261 24.78 -21.76 -15.71
N LYS A 262 25.60 -21.34 -14.74
CA LYS A 262 25.15 -20.59 -13.56
C LYS A 262 24.83 -19.12 -13.85
N GLU A 263 25.72 -18.44 -14.56
CA GLU A 263 25.55 -17.03 -14.92
C GLU A 263 24.38 -16.89 -15.89
N LYS A 264 23.48 -15.93 -15.61
CA LYS A 264 22.20 -15.79 -16.30
C LYS A 264 22.36 -15.47 -17.78
N MET A 265 23.21 -14.50 -18.13
CA MET A 265 23.35 -14.03 -19.51
C MET A 265 24.00 -15.09 -20.40
N GLU A 266 25.04 -15.77 -19.92
CA GLU A 266 25.69 -16.90 -20.59
C GLU A 266 24.72 -18.05 -20.80
N ARG A 267 23.90 -18.38 -19.79
CA ARG A 267 22.85 -19.39 -19.91
C ARG A 267 21.83 -19.01 -20.99
N GLN A 268 21.31 -17.78 -20.96
CA GLN A 268 20.34 -17.31 -21.95
C GLN A 268 20.90 -17.35 -23.38
N ASN A 269 22.18 -17.02 -23.55
CA ASN A 269 22.85 -17.13 -24.85
C ASN A 269 22.92 -18.58 -25.33
N ALA A 270 23.34 -19.52 -24.48
CA ALA A 270 23.44 -20.94 -24.84
C ALA A 270 22.06 -21.56 -25.18
N VAL A 271 21.02 -21.23 -24.40
CA VAL A 271 19.64 -21.64 -24.71
C VAL A 271 19.17 -21.01 -26.02
N GLY A 272 19.50 -19.74 -26.26
CA GLY A 272 19.20 -19.04 -27.50
C GLY A 272 19.85 -19.67 -28.74
N GLU A 273 21.09 -20.15 -28.62
CA GLU A 273 21.78 -20.88 -29.69
C GLU A 273 21.11 -22.23 -29.98
N ALA A 274 20.78 -23.02 -28.94
CA ALA A 274 20.06 -24.28 -29.10
C ALA A 274 18.70 -24.07 -29.76
N ARG A 275 17.98 -23.01 -29.36
CA ARG A 275 16.69 -22.62 -29.95
C ARG A 275 16.83 -22.24 -31.42
N LYS A 276 17.86 -21.47 -31.80
CA LYS A 276 18.12 -21.10 -33.19
C LYS A 276 18.34 -22.34 -34.07
N LYS A 277 19.16 -23.29 -33.61
CA LYS A 277 19.37 -24.57 -34.33
C LYS A 277 18.07 -25.35 -34.50
N ALA A 278 17.26 -25.42 -33.44
CA ALA A 278 15.95 -26.08 -33.50
C ALA A 278 15.00 -25.40 -34.50
N ILE A 279 15.00 -24.07 -34.58
CA ILE A 279 14.25 -23.33 -35.59
C ILE A 279 14.76 -23.68 -36.99
N GLU A 280 16.06 -23.57 -37.24
CA GLU A 280 16.65 -23.87 -38.55
C GLU A 280 16.39 -25.31 -39.04
N GLU A 281 16.35 -26.27 -38.12
CA GLU A 281 16.14 -27.68 -38.43
C GLU A 281 14.67 -28.05 -38.70
N PHE A 282 13.73 -27.46 -37.97
CA PHE A 282 12.31 -27.84 -38.01
C PHE A 282 11.40 -26.86 -38.75
N LEU A 283 11.93 -25.73 -39.22
CA LEU A 283 11.17 -24.72 -39.96
C LEU A 283 10.56 -25.33 -41.22
N ASP A 284 9.24 -25.30 -41.29
CA ASP A 284 8.47 -25.77 -42.44
C ASP A 284 7.13 -25.02 -42.49
N ASP A 285 7.18 -23.77 -42.97
CA ASP A 285 6.02 -22.88 -43.07
C ASP A 285 4.89 -23.51 -43.90
N ALA A 286 5.23 -24.30 -44.93
CA ALA A 286 4.25 -24.97 -45.79
C ALA A 286 3.41 -26.00 -45.02
N ASN A 287 3.94 -26.55 -43.93
CA ASN A 287 3.25 -27.45 -43.02
C ASN A 287 2.87 -26.77 -41.69
N GLY A 288 2.87 -25.44 -41.61
CA GLY A 288 2.48 -24.70 -40.40
C GLY A 288 3.45 -24.84 -39.22
N LEU A 289 4.71 -25.19 -39.49
CA LEU A 289 5.80 -25.20 -38.50
C LEU A 289 6.64 -23.92 -38.64
N ASP A 290 6.02 -22.79 -38.31
CA ASP A 290 6.72 -21.52 -38.33
C ASP A 290 7.67 -21.36 -37.12
N ALA A 291 8.54 -20.34 -37.19
CA ALA A 291 9.52 -20.06 -36.15
C ALA A 291 8.88 -19.76 -34.78
N GLN A 292 7.67 -19.17 -34.75
CA GLN A 292 6.96 -18.85 -33.50
C GLN A 292 6.46 -20.13 -32.81
N THR A 293 5.87 -21.05 -33.57
CA THR A 293 5.38 -22.35 -33.13
C THR A 293 6.52 -23.19 -32.57
N ILE A 294 7.64 -23.26 -33.30
CA ILE A 294 8.84 -23.98 -32.85
C ILE A 294 9.38 -23.34 -31.56
N THR A 295 9.45 -22.02 -31.49
CA THR A 295 9.87 -21.29 -30.28
C THR A 295 8.99 -21.60 -29.08
N ALA A 296 7.66 -21.63 -29.25
CA ALA A 296 6.72 -21.94 -28.17
C ALA A 296 6.86 -23.37 -27.67
N LYS A 297 7.06 -24.35 -28.56
CA LYS A 297 7.30 -25.76 -28.19
C LYS A 297 8.68 -25.98 -27.59
N PHE A 298 9.69 -25.24 -28.05
CA PHE A 298 11.03 -25.25 -27.45
C PHE A 298 11.00 -24.71 -26.01
N LYS A 299 10.26 -23.62 -25.74
CA LYS A 299 10.02 -23.15 -24.36
C LYS A 299 9.33 -24.19 -23.48
N SER A 300 8.42 -24.99 -24.04
CA SER A 300 7.79 -26.09 -23.29
C SER A 300 8.80 -27.19 -22.95
N LEU A 301 9.72 -27.50 -23.87
CA LEU A 301 10.84 -28.40 -23.62
C LEU A 301 11.78 -27.87 -22.52
N GLU A 302 12.12 -26.58 -22.54
CA GLU A 302 12.91 -25.93 -21.48
C GLU A 302 12.28 -26.18 -20.09
N SER A 303 10.95 -26.01 -19.99
CA SER A 303 10.20 -26.29 -18.76
C SER A 303 10.29 -27.76 -18.34
N ASP A 304 10.01 -28.69 -19.24
CA ASP A 304 10.03 -30.12 -18.95
C ASP A 304 11.40 -30.60 -18.45
N VAL A 305 12.49 -30.12 -19.06
CA VAL A 305 13.86 -30.49 -18.70
C VAL A 305 14.21 -29.97 -17.31
N VAL A 306 14.02 -28.67 -17.07
CA VAL A 306 14.38 -28.05 -15.78
C VAL A 306 13.56 -28.65 -14.64
N ARG A 307 12.25 -28.81 -14.83
CA ARG A 307 11.36 -29.42 -13.83
C ARG A 307 11.77 -30.86 -13.52
N GLY A 308 12.03 -31.64 -14.56
CA GLY A 308 12.47 -33.03 -14.43
C GLY A 308 13.80 -33.17 -13.70
N ASP A 309 14.76 -32.29 -13.98
CA ASP A 309 16.09 -32.32 -13.36
C ASP A 309 16.03 -31.93 -11.87
N ILE A 310 15.25 -30.89 -11.53
CA ILE A 310 15.03 -30.46 -10.14
C ILE A 310 14.37 -31.57 -9.31
N LEU A 311 13.31 -32.20 -9.83
CA LEU A 311 12.60 -33.26 -9.11
C LEU A 311 13.47 -34.51 -8.91
N LYS A 312 14.33 -34.87 -9.88
CA LYS A 312 15.18 -36.06 -9.80
C LYS A 312 16.41 -35.86 -8.92
N THR A 313 17.04 -34.69 -8.99
CA THR A 313 18.36 -34.46 -8.40
C THR A 313 18.32 -33.58 -7.15
N GLY A 314 17.26 -32.78 -6.97
CA GLY A 314 17.19 -31.73 -5.96
C GLY A 314 18.12 -30.54 -6.22
N SER A 315 18.85 -30.53 -7.33
CA SER A 315 19.76 -29.46 -7.72
C SER A 315 19.09 -28.52 -8.71
N ARG A 316 19.27 -27.22 -8.49
CA ARG A 316 18.68 -26.14 -9.29
C ARG A 316 19.63 -25.64 -10.37
N ILE A 317 19.13 -24.75 -11.22
CA ILE A 317 19.84 -24.16 -12.37
C ILE A 317 21.19 -23.56 -11.96
N ASP A 318 21.25 -22.86 -10.82
CA ASP A 318 22.48 -22.24 -10.31
C ASP A 318 23.33 -23.17 -9.42
N GLY A 319 22.92 -24.43 -9.28
CA GLY A 319 23.57 -25.46 -8.49
C GLY A 319 23.20 -25.45 -7.00
N ARG A 320 22.29 -24.59 -6.55
CA ARG A 320 21.76 -24.64 -5.17
C ARG A 320 20.85 -25.85 -4.98
N ASP A 321 20.65 -26.23 -3.72
CA ASP A 321 19.53 -27.09 -3.35
C ASP A 321 18.21 -26.30 -3.29
N THR A 322 17.12 -26.99 -2.99
CA THR A 322 15.78 -26.41 -2.95
C THR A 322 15.56 -25.42 -1.80
N LYS A 323 16.43 -25.37 -0.79
CA LYS A 323 16.25 -24.59 0.45
C LYS A 323 17.18 -23.38 0.56
N THR A 324 18.33 -23.42 -0.12
CA THR A 324 19.40 -22.43 -0.01
C THR A 324 19.00 -21.09 -0.64
N VAL A 325 19.10 -20.03 0.13
CA VAL A 325 18.93 -18.63 -0.32
C VAL A 325 20.24 -18.15 -0.98
N ARG A 326 20.15 -17.29 -2.01
CA ARG A 326 21.34 -16.71 -2.66
C ARG A 326 22.13 -15.83 -1.68
N PRO A 327 23.42 -15.56 -1.96
CA PRO A 327 24.21 -14.61 -1.17
C PRO A 327 23.53 -13.25 -1.05
N ILE A 328 23.57 -12.65 0.14
CA ILE A 328 22.97 -11.35 0.43
C ILE A 328 24.04 -10.38 0.88
N ILE A 329 23.96 -9.16 0.35
CA ILE A 329 24.74 -8.01 0.81
C ILE A 329 23.73 -6.87 1.02
N ALA A 330 23.73 -6.33 2.23
CA ALA A 330 22.91 -5.19 2.61
C ALA A 330 23.83 -4.04 3.03
N GLU A 331 23.56 -2.85 2.51
CA GLU A 331 24.28 -1.61 2.84
C GLU A 331 23.26 -0.51 3.11
N VAL A 332 23.56 0.38 4.07
CA VAL A 332 22.72 1.53 4.44
C VAL A 332 23.52 2.82 4.37
N GLY A 333 22.85 3.97 4.23
CA GLY A 333 23.51 5.28 4.18
C GLY A 333 24.37 5.52 2.93
N ILE A 334 24.05 4.82 1.83
CA ILE A 334 24.84 4.87 0.59
C ILE A 334 24.68 6.18 -0.20
N LEU A 335 23.60 6.94 0.05
CA LEU A 335 23.37 8.24 -0.57
C LEU A 335 23.51 9.37 0.47
N PRO A 336 24.55 10.23 0.37
CA PRO A 336 24.89 11.19 1.43
C PRO A 336 23.81 12.20 1.80
N ARG A 337 22.89 12.50 0.88
CA ARG A 337 21.84 13.53 1.07
C ARG A 337 20.43 12.95 1.23
N ALA A 338 20.28 11.64 1.09
CA ALA A 338 18.98 11.01 1.35
C ALA A 338 18.65 11.09 2.84
N HIS A 339 17.35 11.09 3.20
CA HIS A 339 17.00 11.01 4.61
C HIS A 339 17.34 9.62 5.15
N GLY A 340 17.07 8.57 4.37
CA GLY A 340 17.66 7.25 4.55
C GLY A 340 17.79 6.54 3.19
N SER A 341 18.76 5.63 3.09
CA SER A 341 19.01 4.89 1.87
C SER A 341 19.55 3.49 2.15
N ALA A 342 19.21 2.54 1.30
CA ALA A 342 19.74 1.19 1.37
C ALA A 342 20.01 0.63 -0.03
N LEU A 343 21.08 -0.16 -0.15
CA LEU A 343 21.30 -1.05 -1.28
C LEU A 343 21.16 -2.48 -0.78
N PHE A 344 20.10 -3.16 -1.21
CA PHE A 344 19.88 -4.56 -0.88
C PHE A 344 20.12 -5.42 -2.13
N THR A 345 21.11 -6.30 -2.06
CA THR A 345 21.48 -7.21 -3.14
C THR A 345 21.32 -8.65 -2.67
N ARG A 346 20.57 -9.47 -3.40
CA ARG A 346 20.41 -10.92 -3.19
C ARG A 346 20.64 -11.67 -4.49
N GLY A 347 21.79 -12.32 -4.61
CA GLY A 347 22.28 -12.84 -5.89
C GLY A 347 22.29 -11.73 -6.94
N GLU A 348 21.68 -12.00 -8.11
CA GLU A 348 21.53 -11.05 -9.22
C GLU A 348 20.19 -10.27 -9.14
N THR A 349 19.73 -9.95 -7.93
CA THR A 349 18.56 -9.10 -7.71
C THR A 349 18.93 -7.99 -6.74
N GLN A 350 18.84 -6.75 -7.20
CA GLN A 350 19.30 -5.58 -6.45
C GLN A 350 18.25 -4.48 -6.48
N ALA A 351 18.01 -3.90 -5.30
CA ALA A 351 17.13 -2.75 -5.12
C ALA A 351 17.90 -1.62 -4.41
N LEU A 352 17.97 -0.47 -5.07
CA LEU A 352 18.33 0.80 -4.45
C LEU A 352 17.06 1.42 -3.89
N VAL A 353 16.97 1.51 -2.56
CA VAL A 353 15.79 2.01 -1.87
C VAL A 353 16.11 3.28 -1.11
N VAL A 354 15.28 4.31 -1.28
CA VAL A 354 15.49 5.64 -0.72
C VAL A 354 14.25 6.10 0.01
N THR A 355 14.41 6.50 1.26
CA THR A 355 13.37 7.09 2.11
C THR A 355 13.50 8.61 2.12
N THR A 356 12.38 9.28 1.92
CA THR A 356 12.21 10.73 2.09
C THR A 356 11.12 10.99 3.12
N LEU A 357 11.39 11.89 4.06
CA LEU A 357 10.48 12.32 5.11
C LEU A 357 9.91 13.70 4.76
N GLY A 358 8.61 13.86 4.94
CA GLY A 358 7.86 15.07 4.64
C GLY A 358 6.89 15.45 5.76
N THR A 359 6.13 16.50 5.49
CA THR A 359 5.14 17.12 6.38
C THR A 359 3.71 16.70 6.00
N GLY A 360 2.69 17.19 6.73
CA GLY A 360 1.29 16.92 6.40
C GLY A 360 0.85 17.45 5.02
N GLN A 361 1.57 18.42 4.46
CA GLN A 361 1.35 18.92 3.10
C GLN A 361 1.83 17.96 2.00
N ASP A 362 2.72 17.03 2.35
CA ASP A 362 3.30 16.05 1.43
C ASP A 362 2.49 14.76 1.38
N GLU A 363 1.44 14.63 2.22
CA GLU A 363 0.51 13.50 2.19
C GLU A 363 -0.22 13.42 0.84
N GLN A 364 -0.46 12.19 0.39
CA GLN A 364 -1.18 11.97 -0.85
C GLN A 364 -2.68 11.94 -0.59
N ILE A 365 -3.43 12.87 -1.20
CA ILE A 365 -4.89 12.86 -1.16
C ILE A 365 -5.42 11.75 -2.07
N MET A 366 -6.22 10.87 -1.50
CA MET A 366 -6.85 9.74 -2.18
C MET A 366 -8.35 10.02 -2.33
N ASP A 367 -8.80 10.33 -3.55
CA ASP A 367 -10.22 10.52 -3.89
C ASP A 367 -10.88 9.16 -4.16
N ALA A 368 -11.22 8.42 -3.10
CA ALA A 368 -11.87 7.13 -3.20
C ALA A 368 -13.41 7.25 -3.24
N LEU A 369 -14.09 6.18 -3.67
CA LEU A 369 -15.55 6.11 -3.65
C LEU A 369 -16.12 6.23 -2.23
N ALA A 370 -15.49 5.59 -1.25
CA ALA A 370 -15.94 5.57 0.14
C ALA A 370 -15.73 6.91 0.88
N GLY A 371 -14.90 7.80 0.34
CA GLY A 371 -14.53 9.06 0.98
C GLY A 371 -13.16 9.53 0.52
N GLU A 372 -12.89 10.82 0.68
CA GLU A 372 -11.52 11.33 0.55
C GLU A 372 -10.75 10.99 1.82
N TYR A 373 -9.54 10.46 1.68
CA TYR A 373 -8.62 10.25 2.79
C TYR A 373 -7.19 10.64 2.40
N ARG A 374 -6.29 10.71 3.37
CA ARG A 374 -4.89 11.07 3.15
C ARG A 374 -3.98 9.90 3.47
N GLU A 375 -3.08 9.59 2.55
CA GLU A 375 -2.07 8.56 2.71
C GLU A 375 -0.75 9.19 3.13
N ARG A 376 -0.24 8.78 4.30
CA ARG A 376 1.03 9.26 4.85
C ARG A 376 2.20 8.37 4.47
N PHE A 377 1.97 7.13 4.05
CA PHE A 377 3.01 6.21 3.62
C PHE A 377 2.87 5.87 2.15
N MET A 378 3.82 6.32 1.34
CA MET A 378 3.88 6.04 -0.09
C MET A 378 5.07 5.14 -0.39
N LEU A 379 4.84 4.03 -1.11
CA LEU A 379 5.91 3.18 -1.61
C LEU A 379 5.79 3.08 -3.13
N HIS A 380 6.73 3.71 -3.82
CA HIS A 380 6.82 3.68 -5.28
C HIS A 380 7.90 2.69 -5.72
N TYR A 381 7.51 1.78 -6.60
CA TYR A 381 8.39 0.75 -7.15
C TYR A 381 8.59 1.01 -8.63
N ASN A 382 9.85 1.00 -9.08
CA ASN A 382 10.23 1.23 -10.48
C ASN A 382 11.05 0.05 -10.99
N PHE A 383 10.74 -0.42 -12.21
CA PHE A 383 11.42 -1.54 -12.85
C PHE A 383 11.98 -1.15 -14.21
N PRO A 384 13.11 -0.44 -14.25
CA PRO A 384 13.70 0.01 -15.50
C PRO A 384 14.24 -1.18 -16.32
N PRO A 385 14.21 -1.09 -17.66
CA PRO A 385 14.53 -2.21 -18.55
C PRO A 385 15.99 -2.66 -18.46
N TYR A 386 16.91 -1.76 -18.08
CA TYR A 386 18.31 -2.11 -17.86
C TYR A 386 18.49 -3.13 -16.72
N SER A 387 17.55 -3.22 -15.77
CA SER A 387 17.63 -4.17 -14.65
C SER A 387 17.57 -5.63 -15.09
N VAL A 388 17.08 -5.89 -16.30
CA VAL A 388 17.07 -7.21 -16.94
C VAL A 388 17.99 -7.28 -18.17
N GLY A 389 18.80 -6.25 -18.41
CA GLY A 389 19.72 -6.19 -19.55
C GLY A 389 19.05 -5.85 -20.88
N GLU A 390 17.83 -5.29 -20.86
CA GLU A 390 17.05 -4.98 -22.07
C GLU A 390 16.99 -3.46 -22.34
N ALA A 391 16.79 -3.08 -23.60
CA ALA A 391 16.38 -1.74 -23.98
C ALA A 391 14.85 -1.71 -24.16
N GLY A 392 14.18 -0.73 -23.56
CA GLY A 392 12.73 -0.65 -23.57
C GLY A 392 12.21 0.78 -23.45
N ARG A 393 10.90 0.96 -23.70
CA ARG A 393 10.25 2.26 -23.57
C ARG A 393 10.16 2.67 -22.10
N MET A 394 10.76 3.79 -21.75
CA MET A 394 10.54 4.44 -20.46
C MET A 394 9.21 5.19 -20.47
N GLY A 395 8.44 5.09 -19.38
CA GLY A 395 7.12 5.68 -19.29
C GLY A 395 6.59 5.72 -17.85
N PRO A 396 5.33 6.14 -17.66
CA PRO A 396 4.67 6.04 -16.37
C PRO A 396 4.59 4.57 -15.90
N PRO A 397 4.52 4.32 -14.58
CA PRO A 397 4.54 2.98 -14.03
C PRO A 397 3.38 2.13 -14.58
N GLY A 398 3.71 0.92 -15.00
CA GLY A 398 2.76 -0.07 -15.47
C GLY A 398 2.03 -0.77 -14.33
N ARG A 399 1.08 -1.65 -14.69
CA ARG A 399 0.30 -2.42 -13.70
C ARG A 399 1.17 -3.25 -12.76
N ARG A 400 2.22 -3.89 -13.30
CA ARG A 400 3.12 -4.75 -12.50
C ARG A 400 3.90 -3.95 -11.46
N GLU A 401 4.39 -2.78 -11.83
CA GLU A 401 5.14 -1.90 -10.94
C GLU A 401 4.26 -1.42 -9.78
N ILE A 402 3.04 -0.97 -10.07
CA ILE A 402 2.05 -0.58 -9.05
C ILE A 402 1.72 -1.79 -8.14
N GLY A 403 1.49 -2.98 -8.71
CA GLY A 403 1.20 -4.18 -7.94
C GLY A 403 2.34 -4.63 -7.02
N HIS A 404 3.59 -4.60 -7.51
CA HIS A 404 4.77 -4.93 -6.69
C HIS A 404 5.01 -3.88 -5.61
N GLY A 405 4.81 -2.58 -5.93
CA GLY A 405 4.86 -1.50 -4.95
C GLY A 405 3.84 -1.71 -3.84
N LYS A 406 2.58 -2.03 -4.18
CA LYS A 406 1.55 -2.30 -3.17
C LYS A 406 1.82 -3.56 -2.35
N LEU A 407 2.36 -4.61 -2.95
CA LEU A 407 2.79 -5.81 -2.19
C LEU A 407 3.84 -5.44 -1.15
N ALA A 408 4.87 -4.69 -1.54
CA ALA A 408 5.90 -4.25 -0.61
C ALA A 408 5.34 -3.28 0.44
N TRP A 409 4.39 -2.43 0.05
CA TRP A 409 3.69 -1.52 0.96
C TRP A 409 2.93 -2.29 2.04
N ARG A 410 2.13 -3.30 1.65
CA ARG A 410 1.38 -4.20 2.56
C ARG A 410 2.29 -4.93 3.53
N ALA A 411 3.50 -5.28 3.09
CA ALA A 411 4.47 -5.93 3.95
C ALA A 411 5.04 -5.02 5.05
N ILE A 412 5.13 -3.71 4.80
CA ILE A 412 5.78 -2.74 5.70
C ILE A 412 4.76 -1.97 6.54
N HIS A 413 3.61 -1.61 5.95
CA HIS A 413 2.58 -0.76 6.55
C HIS A 413 2.16 -1.19 7.97
N PRO A 414 1.94 -2.49 8.27
CA PRO A 414 1.51 -2.92 9.60
C PRO A 414 2.52 -2.65 10.73
N LEU A 415 3.78 -2.38 10.39
CA LEU A 415 4.90 -2.22 11.34
C LEU A 415 5.30 -0.74 11.52
N LEU A 416 4.65 0.17 10.78
CA LEU A 416 4.92 1.59 10.86
C LEU A 416 4.48 2.18 12.20
N PRO A 417 5.20 3.18 12.71
CA PRO A 417 4.79 3.89 13.92
C PRO A 417 3.49 4.68 13.69
N GLU A 418 2.68 4.79 14.74
CA GLU A 418 1.50 5.65 14.74
C GLU A 418 1.85 7.12 14.46
N ALA A 419 0.88 7.88 13.93
CA ALA A 419 1.11 9.27 13.51
C ALA A 419 1.55 10.18 14.67
N ASP A 420 1.06 9.94 15.88
CA ASP A 420 1.43 10.72 17.06
C ASP A 420 2.87 10.42 17.52
N ALA A 421 3.33 9.18 17.33
CA ALA A 421 4.68 8.76 17.69
C ALA A 421 5.72 9.20 16.65
N PHE A 422 5.33 9.27 15.38
CA PHE A 422 6.18 9.70 14.29
C PHE A 422 5.39 10.53 13.27
N PRO A 423 5.29 11.87 13.46
CA PRO A 423 4.39 12.75 12.72
C PRO A 423 4.92 13.14 11.34
N TYR A 424 5.43 12.17 10.60
CA TYR A 424 6.04 12.34 9.29
C TYR A 424 5.25 11.63 8.20
N THR A 425 5.17 12.29 7.06
CA THR A 425 4.87 11.64 5.79
C THR A 425 6.12 10.91 5.32
N MET A 426 5.97 9.68 4.86
CA MET A 426 7.07 8.81 4.44
C MET A 426 6.87 8.43 2.97
N ARG A 427 7.81 8.84 2.12
CA ARG A 427 7.88 8.39 0.74
C ARG A 427 9.11 7.51 0.55
N VAL A 428 8.88 6.27 0.17
CA VAL A 428 9.92 5.31 -0.19
C VAL A 428 9.88 5.09 -1.70
N VAL A 429 11.04 5.16 -2.34
CA VAL A 429 11.20 4.80 -3.76
C VAL A 429 12.19 3.66 -3.86
N SER A 430 11.79 2.58 -4.51
CA SER A 430 12.62 1.43 -4.82
C SER A 430 12.93 1.40 -6.30
N GLU A 431 14.18 1.66 -6.65
CA GLU A 431 14.73 1.52 -7.99
C GLU A 431 15.36 0.14 -8.13
N ILE A 432 14.77 -0.72 -8.96
CA ILE A 432 15.36 -2.03 -9.23
C ILE A 432 16.51 -1.86 -10.21
N THR A 433 17.72 -2.20 -9.76
CA THR A 433 18.94 -2.05 -10.56
C THR A 433 19.36 -3.35 -11.23
N GLU A 434 19.01 -4.49 -10.64
CA GLU A 434 19.21 -5.84 -11.20
C GLU A 434 18.01 -6.73 -10.83
N SER A 435 17.61 -7.64 -11.72
CA SER A 435 16.53 -8.57 -11.46
C SER A 435 16.75 -9.95 -12.08
N ASN A 436 16.91 -10.94 -11.20
CA ASN A 436 16.85 -12.36 -11.51
C ASN A 436 16.09 -13.16 -10.45
N GLY A 437 15.09 -12.56 -9.81
CA GLY A 437 14.23 -13.27 -8.86
C GLY A 437 13.63 -12.35 -7.80
N SER A 438 12.31 -12.14 -7.88
CA SER A 438 11.51 -11.33 -6.96
C SER A 438 12.16 -10.07 -6.40
N SER A 439 12.37 -9.10 -7.30
CA SER A 439 12.68 -7.72 -6.96
C SER A 439 11.69 -7.10 -5.97
N SER A 440 10.42 -7.52 -5.97
CA SER A 440 9.42 -7.07 -4.99
C SER A 440 9.81 -7.40 -3.53
N MET A 441 10.45 -8.55 -3.29
CA MET A 441 10.90 -8.91 -1.94
C MET A 441 12.23 -8.23 -1.59
N ALA A 442 13.09 -7.95 -2.59
CA ALA A 442 14.25 -7.09 -2.40
C ALA A 442 13.82 -5.66 -2.00
N THR A 443 12.73 -5.16 -2.58
CA THR A 443 12.12 -3.88 -2.20
C THR A 443 11.65 -3.88 -0.75
N VAL A 444 11.00 -4.95 -0.26
CA VAL A 444 10.60 -5.06 1.17
C VAL A 444 11.83 -4.95 2.08
N CYS A 445 12.86 -5.77 1.82
CA CYS A 445 14.07 -5.77 2.63
C CYS A 445 14.79 -4.41 2.59
N GLY A 446 14.97 -3.83 1.40
CA GLY A 446 15.58 -2.52 1.24
C GLY A 446 14.74 -1.39 1.86
N THR A 447 13.42 -1.48 1.83
CA THR A 447 12.52 -0.51 2.49
C THR A 447 12.66 -0.57 4.00
N SER A 448 12.66 -1.76 4.59
CA SER A 448 12.89 -1.92 6.02
C SER A 448 14.20 -1.25 6.44
N LEU A 449 15.29 -1.50 5.72
CA LEU A 449 16.60 -0.90 5.98
C LEU A 449 16.61 0.62 5.76
N ALA A 450 16.04 1.11 4.67
CA ALA A 450 16.04 2.54 4.34
C ALA A 450 15.16 3.37 5.29
N LEU A 451 14.06 2.80 5.81
CA LEU A 451 13.25 3.45 6.85
C LEU A 451 14.01 3.53 8.17
N MET A 452 14.65 2.43 8.59
CA MET A 452 15.47 2.39 9.79
C MET A 452 16.68 3.34 9.70
N ASP A 453 17.33 3.39 8.54
CA ASP A 453 18.42 4.33 8.25
C ASP A 453 17.95 5.80 8.28
N ALA A 454 16.69 6.06 7.92
CA ALA A 454 16.07 7.39 8.02
C ALA A 454 15.67 7.79 9.44
N GLY A 455 15.86 6.91 10.44
CA GLY A 455 15.43 7.14 11.82
C GLY A 455 13.92 6.97 12.03
N VAL A 456 13.21 6.31 11.09
CA VAL A 456 11.81 5.93 11.30
C VAL A 456 11.76 4.83 12.36
N PRO A 457 11.03 4.99 13.47
CA PRO A 457 10.95 3.99 14.54
C PRO A 457 10.05 2.82 14.14
N LEU A 458 10.50 2.04 13.17
CA LEU A 458 9.86 0.80 12.76
C LEU A 458 9.89 -0.18 13.94
N THR A 459 8.74 -0.74 14.30
CA THR A 459 8.62 -1.61 15.47
C THR A 459 9.58 -2.81 15.40
N LYS A 460 9.69 -3.43 14.22
CA LYS A 460 10.61 -4.56 13.93
C LYS A 460 11.04 -4.54 12.45
N PRO A 461 12.25 -5.02 12.12
CA PRO A 461 12.66 -5.18 10.73
C PRO A 461 11.85 -6.26 10.01
N VAL A 462 11.57 -6.02 8.73
CA VAL A 462 10.75 -6.89 7.87
C VAL A 462 11.59 -7.39 6.69
N ALA A 463 11.54 -8.69 6.42
CA ALA A 463 12.15 -9.28 5.23
C ALA A 463 11.12 -10.02 4.38
N GLY A 464 11.43 -10.16 3.10
CA GLY A 464 10.63 -10.91 2.14
C GLY A 464 11.42 -12.01 1.44
N ILE A 465 10.76 -13.14 1.18
CA ILE A 465 11.28 -14.22 0.35
C ILE A 465 10.27 -14.59 -0.74
N ALA A 466 10.78 -14.94 -1.91
CA ALA A 466 9.98 -15.53 -2.98
C ALA A 466 10.25 -17.02 -3.06
N MET A 467 9.19 -17.77 -3.24
CA MET A 467 9.14 -19.20 -3.15
C MET A 467 8.45 -19.74 -4.40
N GLY A 468 8.83 -20.95 -4.81
CA GLY A 468 8.21 -21.65 -5.92
C GLY A 468 7.83 -23.07 -5.55
N LEU A 469 6.96 -23.67 -6.36
CA LEU A 469 6.63 -25.07 -6.29
C LEU A 469 6.68 -25.67 -7.70
N ILE A 470 7.29 -26.84 -7.81
CA ILE A 470 7.18 -27.72 -8.99
C ILE A 470 6.48 -28.99 -8.53
N LYS A 471 5.49 -29.46 -9.28
CA LYS A 471 4.70 -30.65 -8.97
C LYS A 471 4.44 -31.46 -10.24
N GLU A 472 4.82 -32.74 -10.20
CA GLU A 472 4.55 -33.72 -11.26
C GLU A 472 3.89 -34.95 -10.64
N GLY A 473 2.60 -35.17 -10.92
CA GLY A 473 1.84 -36.25 -10.28
C GLY A 473 1.83 -36.11 -8.75
N LYS A 474 2.51 -37.04 -8.06
CA LYS A 474 2.66 -37.04 -6.59
C LYS A 474 3.96 -36.38 -6.11
N ASP A 475 4.95 -36.26 -6.98
CA ASP A 475 6.25 -35.71 -6.62
C ASP A 475 6.19 -34.17 -6.66
N PHE A 476 6.84 -33.51 -5.71
CA PHE A 476 6.93 -32.06 -5.68
C PHE A 476 8.23 -31.57 -5.05
N ALA A 477 8.62 -30.34 -5.39
CA ALA A 477 9.74 -29.63 -4.81
C ALA A 477 9.35 -28.18 -4.49
N VAL A 478 9.56 -27.76 -3.24
CA VAL A 478 9.42 -26.36 -2.80
C VAL A 478 10.77 -25.67 -2.94
N LEU A 479 10.81 -24.56 -3.67
CA LEU A 479 12.03 -23.81 -3.98
C LEU A 479 12.10 -22.52 -3.17
N SER A 480 13.18 -22.31 -2.42
CA SER A 480 13.48 -21.06 -1.71
C SER A 480 14.22 -20.07 -2.59
N ASP A 481 13.84 -18.79 -2.54
CA ASP A 481 14.50 -17.70 -3.27
C ASP A 481 14.65 -18.03 -4.76
N ILE A 482 13.49 -18.13 -5.42
CA ILE A 482 13.37 -18.52 -6.83
C ILE A 482 14.03 -17.52 -7.77
N LEU A 483 14.61 -18.05 -8.85
CA LEU A 483 15.11 -17.30 -9.99
C LEU A 483 13.96 -16.86 -10.91
N GLY A 484 14.24 -15.92 -11.81
CA GLY A 484 13.27 -15.55 -12.85
C GLY A 484 12.86 -16.74 -13.73
N ASP A 485 13.83 -17.59 -14.10
CA ASP A 485 13.57 -18.82 -14.85
C ASP A 485 12.65 -19.78 -14.07
N GLU A 486 12.85 -19.93 -12.76
CA GLU A 486 12.09 -20.86 -11.93
C GLU A 486 10.64 -20.38 -11.66
N ASP A 487 10.42 -19.07 -11.61
CA ASP A 487 9.06 -18.49 -11.58
C ASP A 487 8.29 -18.86 -12.86
N HIS A 488 8.90 -18.65 -14.02
CA HIS A 488 8.26 -18.95 -15.30
C HIS A 488 7.92 -20.44 -15.48
N LEU A 489 8.66 -21.34 -14.85
CA LEU A 489 8.53 -22.79 -15.03
C LEU A 489 7.82 -23.49 -13.85
N GLY A 490 7.64 -22.82 -12.72
CA GLY A 490 6.96 -23.34 -11.54
C GLY A 490 5.44 -23.40 -11.70
N ASP A 491 4.80 -24.29 -10.94
CA ASP A 491 3.33 -24.45 -10.88
C ASP A 491 2.68 -23.49 -9.90
N MET A 492 3.48 -22.90 -9.01
CA MET A 492 3.07 -21.87 -8.08
C MET A 492 4.26 -21.00 -7.77
N ASP A 493 4.01 -19.70 -7.71
CA ASP A 493 4.91 -18.72 -7.14
C ASP A 493 4.23 -18.04 -5.96
N PHE A 494 4.94 -17.89 -4.86
CA PHE A 494 4.40 -17.16 -3.72
C PHE A 494 5.48 -16.36 -3.01
N LYS A 495 5.05 -15.29 -2.36
CA LYS A 495 5.89 -14.28 -1.74
C LYS A 495 5.42 -14.15 -0.30
N VAL A 496 6.35 -14.31 0.62
CA VAL A 496 6.07 -14.23 2.06
C VAL A 496 6.96 -13.14 2.64
N ALA A 497 6.33 -12.14 3.24
CA ALA A 497 7.01 -11.08 3.96
C ALA A 497 6.56 -11.02 5.42
N GLY A 498 7.46 -10.60 6.29
CA GLY A 498 7.19 -10.53 7.71
C GLY A 498 8.44 -10.37 8.55
N THR A 499 8.24 -10.45 9.85
CA THR A 499 9.30 -10.35 10.86
C THR A 499 9.72 -11.77 11.30
N LYS A 500 10.45 -11.85 12.41
CA LYS A 500 10.74 -13.12 13.09
C LYS A 500 9.50 -13.71 13.78
N GLU A 501 8.51 -12.90 14.13
CA GLU A 501 7.37 -13.30 14.94
C GLU A 501 6.14 -13.68 14.11
N GLY A 502 5.98 -13.08 12.93
CA GLY A 502 4.84 -13.38 12.07
C GLY A 502 4.97 -12.85 10.65
N ILE A 503 3.94 -13.15 9.85
CA ILE A 503 3.75 -12.69 8.48
C ILE A 503 3.06 -11.33 8.50
N THR A 504 3.55 -10.43 7.66
CA THR A 504 2.91 -9.12 7.39
C THR A 504 2.25 -9.07 6.03
N SER A 505 2.72 -9.87 5.08
CA SER A 505 2.06 -10.01 3.78
C SER A 505 2.34 -11.38 3.17
N LEU A 506 1.30 -11.97 2.58
CA LEU A 506 1.34 -13.21 1.83
C LEU A 506 0.69 -12.98 0.46
N GLN A 507 1.41 -13.30 -0.61
CA GLN A 507 0.89 -13.30 -1.96
C GLN A 507 1.16 -14.66 -2.59
N MET A 508 0.15 -15.30 -3.17
CA MET A 508 0.28 -16.61 -3.83
C MET A 508 -0.39 -16.54 -5.20
N ASP A 509 0.26 -17.11 -6.20
CA ASP A 509 -0.25 -17.31 -7.55
C ASP A 509 -0.02 -18.77 -7.93
N ILE A 510 -1.10 -19.50 -8.19
CA ILE A 510 -1.09 -20.93 -8.49
C ILE A 510 -1.53 -21.10 -9.94
N LYS A 511 -0.69 -21.76 -10.74
CA LYS A 511 -0.84 -21.94 -12.20
C LYS A 511 -1.45 -23.30 -12.56
N ILE A 512 -1.62 -24.19 -11.58
CA ILE A 512 -2.31 -25.48 -11.70
C ILE A 512 -3.67 -25.44 -10.97
N THR A 513 -4.52 -26.45 -11.17
CA THR A 513 -5.91 -26.39 -10.68
C THR A 513 -6.03 -26.44 -9.16
N SER A 514 -5.10 -27.10 -8.45
CA SER A 514 -5.08 -27.13 -6.99
C SER A 514 -3.73 -27.53 -6.40
N ILE A 515 -3.52 -27.10 -5.15
CA ILE A 515 -2.44 -27.52 -4.26
C ILE A 515 -3.05 -27.89 -2.92
N THR A 516 -2.55 -28.95 -2.29
CA THR A 516 -3.08 -29.40 -1.00
C THR A 516 -2.64 -28.48 0.14
N GLU A 517 -3.44 -28.44 1.20
CA GLU A 517 -3.10 -27.72 2.45
C GLU A 517 -1.74 -28.18 3.03
N GLU A 518 -1.45 -29.48 2.94
CA GLU A 518 -0.18 -30.05 3.40
C GLU A 518 1.02 -29.46 2.64
N ILE A 519 0.92 -29.32 1.31
CA ILE A 519 1.99 -28.72 0.51
C ILE A 519 2.15 -27.24 0.89
N MET A 520 1.06 -26.50 1.07
CA MET A 520 1.11 -25.09 1.50
C MET A 520 1.78 -24.94 2.87
N LYS A 521 1.49 -25.85 3.81
CA LYS A 521 2.11 -25.85 5.14
C LYS A 521 3.63 -26.07 5.07
N ILE A 522 4.07 -27.05 4.27
CA ILE A 522 5.51 -27.30 4.05
C ILE A 522 6.16 -26.06 3.41
N ALA A 523 5.48 -25.45 2.44
CA ALA A 523 5.99 -24.31 1.71
C ALA A 523 6.14 -23.06 2.61
N LEU A 524 5.17 -22.78 3.48
CA LEU A 524 5.23 -21.68 4.45
C LEU A 524 6.30 -21.90 5.52
N ALA A 525 6.48 -23.14 5.99
CA ALA A 525 7.54 -23.46 6.95
C ALA A 525 8.94 -23.20 6.36
N GLN A 526 9.18 -23.64 5.11
CA GLN A 526 10.43 -23.37 4.41
C GLN A 526 10.61 -21.86 4.12
N ALA A 527 9.53 -21.15 3.81
CA ALA A 527 9.56 -19.70 3.63
C ALA A 527 9.94 -18.96 4.93
N LYS A 528 9.45 -19.42 6.09
CA LYS A 528 9.82 -18.87 7.40
C LYS A 528 11.32 -19.01 7.67
N GLU A 529 11.88 -20.19 7.43
CA GLU A 529 13.33 -20.42 7.57
C GLU A 529 14.14 -19.46 6.69
N GLY A 530 13.76 -19.33 5.41
CA GLY A 530 14.41 -18.42 4.48
C GLY A 530 14.28 -16.94 4.86
N ARG A 531 13.09 -16.52 5.33
CA ARG A 531 12.83 -15.16 5.82
C ARG A 531 13.70 -14.81 7.03
N ILE A 532 13.80 -15.72 8.00
CA ILE A 532 14.65 -15.54 9.20
C ILE A 532 16.13 -15.45 8.80
N HIS A 533 16.58 -16.27 7.85
CA HIS A 533 17.94 -16.18 7.32
C HIS A 533 18.21 -14.80 6.69
N ILE A 534 17.31 -14.30 5.84
CA ILE A 534 17.43 -12.98 5.20
C ILE A 534 17.48 -11.86 6.26
N LEU A 535 16.62 -11.91 7.30
CA LEU A 535 16.67 -10.97 8.42
C LEU A 535 18.04 -10.99 9.12
N GLY A 536 18.64 -12.18 9.27
CA GLY A 536 19.98 -12.34 9.82
C GLY A 536 21.06 -11.65 8.98
N GLU A 537 20.96 -11.71 7.66
CA GLU A 537 21.87 -11.01 6.75
C GLU A 537 21.65 -9.49 6.75
N MET A 538 20.40 -9.03 6.78
CA MET A 538 20.07 -7.60 6.91
C MET A 538 20.61 -6.99 8.21
N ALA A 539 20.51 -7.74 9.32
CA ALA A 539 20.99 -7.31 10.63
C ALA A 539 22.51 -7.05 10.68
N LYS A 540 23.28 -7.55 9.71
CA LYS A 540 24.71 -7.23 9.58
C LYS A 540 24.95 -5.78 9.12
N ALA A 541 23.97 -5.17 8.44
CA ALA A 541 24.03 -3.79 7.99
C ALA A 541 23.42 -2.83 9.03
N LEU A 542 22.22 -3.16 9.52
CA LEU A 542 21.51 -2.35 10.50
C LEU A 542 20.52 -3.22 11.29
N THR A 543 20.59 -3.18 12.62
CA THR A 543 19.76 -4.01 13.52
C THR A 543 18.48 -3.31 13.98
N GLU A 544 18.55 -2.00 14.20
CA GLU A 544 17.48 -1.15 14.71
C GLU A 544 17.51 0.22 14.01
N SER A 545 16.42 0.97 14.13
CA SER A 545 16.35 2.33 13.58
C SER A 545 17.39 3.24 14.22
N ARG A 546 17.91 4.21 13.46
CA ARG A 546 18.80 5.23 14.02
C ARG A 546 18.07 6.09 15.05
N ASP A 547 18.76 6.48 16.12
CA ASP A 547 18.21 7.31 17.20
C ASP A 547 17.79 8.72 16.78
N GLY A 548 18.31 9.19 15.64
CA GLY A 548 18.07 10.54 15.13
C GLY A 548 17.78 10.53 13.64
N LEU A 549 17.12 11.60 13.19
CA LEU A 549 16.85 11.85 11.79
C LEU A 549 18.08 12.41 11.08
N SER A 550 18.10 12.27 9.75
CA SER A 550 19.09 12.94 8.90
C SER A 550 19.06 14.47 9.11
N GLU A 551 20.23 15.12 9.04
CA GLU A 551 20.35 16.59 9.09
C GLU A 551 19.61 17.30 7.96
N TYR A 552 19.31 16.57 6.86
CA TYR A 552 18.56 17.09 5.72
C TYR A 552 17.05 16.85 5.85
N ALA A 553 16.62 16.03 6.82
CA ALA A 553 15.21 15.79 7.06
C ALA A 553 14.58 17.00 7.77
N PRO A 554 13.31 17.33 7.47
CA PRO A 554 12.59 18.33 8.24
C PRO A 554 12.49 17.86 9.70
N GLN A 555 12.76 18.75 10.65
CA GLN A 555 12.45 18.53 12.06
C GLN A 555 11.01 18.96 12.30
N ILE A 556 10.27 18.19 13.09
CA ILE A 556 8.87 18.48 13.43
C ILE A 556 8.74 18.53 14.96
N VAL A 557 8.17 19.62 15.46
CA VAL A 557 7.77 19.75 16.86
C VAL A 557 6.26 19.87 16.93
N THR A 558 5.65 18.97 17.69
CA THR A 558 4.22 18.97 17.97
C THR A 558 3.97 19.63 19.32
N LEU A 559 3.03 20.57 19.38
CA LEU A 559 2.53 21.14 20.62
C LEU A 559 1.00 21.13 20.63
N LYS A 560 0.43 21.00 21.82
CA LYS A 560 -1.02 21.09 22.03
C LYS A 560 -1.39 22.49 22.48
N VAL A 561 -2.38 23.10 21.83
CA VAL A 561 -2.95 24.39 22.19
C VAL A 561 -4.45 24.24 22.50
N PRO A 562 -5.03 25.10 23.36
CA PRO A 562 -6.48 25.12 23.56
C PRO A 562 -7.21 25.40 22.23
N THR A 563 -8.32 24.68 21.99
CA THR A 563 -9.06 24.75 20.72
C THR A 563 -9.65 26.14 20.44
N ASP A 564 -9.99 26.89 21.49
CA ASP A 564 -10.47 28.27 21.40
C ASP A 564 -9.40 29.24 20.89
N LYS A 565 -8.11 28.90 21.05
CA LYS A 565 -6.96 29.72 20.63
C LYS A 565 -6.47 29.47 19.21
N ILE A 566 -6.99 28.44 18.53
CA ILE A 566 -6.65 28.17 17.12
C ILE A 566 -6.90 29.41 16.25
N ARG A 567 -7.99 30.13 16.54
CA ARG A 567 -8.35 31.37 15.82
C ARG A 567 -7.29 32.46 15.96
N ASP A 568 -6.63 32.56 17.10
CA ASP A 568 -5.62 33.59 17.37
C ASP A 568 -4.31 33.28 16.60
N ILE A 569 -3.97 32.00 16.45
CA ILE A 569 -2.81 31.54 15.68
C ILE A 569 -3.04 31.73 14.18
N ILE A 570 -4.21 31.36 13.67
CA ILE A 570 -4.55 31.53 12.24
C ILE A 570 -4.69 33.03 11.92
N GLY A 571 -5.36 33.77 12.81
CA GLY A 571 -5.72 35.16 12.60
C GLY A 571 -6.77 35.37 11.51
N THR A 572 -7.23 36.60 11.35
CA THR A 572 -8.27 36.93 10.36
C THR A 572 -7.79 36.63 8.95
N GLY A 573 -8.44 35.66 8.27
CA GLY A 573 -8.08 35.24 6.91
C GLY A 573 -6.73 34.54 6.76
N GLY A 574 -6.18 33.99 7.86
CA GLY A 574 -4.87 33.33 7.83
C GLY A 574 -3.68 34.30 7.86
N LYS A 575 -3.91 35.58 8.21
CA LYS A 575 -2.85 36.60 8.19
C LYS A 575 -1.71 36.29 9.17
N VAL A 576 -2.04 35.89 10.40
CA VAL A 576 -1.05 35.70 11.47
C VAL A 576 -0.20 34.46 11.19
N ILE A 577 -0.83 33.33 10.84
CA ILE A 577 -0.09 32.11 10.49
C ILE A 577 0.83 32.34 9.29
N ARG A 578 0.40 33.08 8.26
CA ARG A 578 1.27 33.45 7.13
C ARG A 578 2.47 34.28 7.58
N GLU A 579 2.24 35.29 8.40
CA GLU A 579 3.31 36.15 8.94
C GLU A 579 4.33 35.35 9.76
N ILE A 580 3.88 34.41 10.60
CA ILE A 580 4.78 33.51 11.35
C ILE A 580 5.58 32.66 10.38
N THR A 581 4.94 32.02 9.40
CA THR A 581 5.62 31.14 8.44
C THR A 581 6.63 31.89 7.55
N GLU A 582 6.29 33.09 7.08
CA GLU A 582 7.17 33.93 6.24
C GLU A 582 8.37 34.47 7.03
N THR A 583 8.16 34.85 8.30
CA THR A 583 9.22 35.44 9.13
C THR A 583 10.17 34.39 9.69
N THR A 584 9.64 33.25 10.14
CA THR A 584 10.43 32.20 10.77
C THR A 584 11.01 31.21 9.76
N GLY A 585 10.41 31.10 8.57
CA GLY A 585 10.74 30.07 7.59
C GLY A 585 10.26 28.67 7.97
N ALA A 586 9.56 28.52 9.10
CA ALA A 586 8.92 27.27 9.50
C ALA A 586 7.55 27.11 8.81
N LYS A 587 7.14 25.87 8.57
CA LYS A 587 5.77 25.52 8.19
C LYS A 587 4.98 25.17 9.44
N ILE A 588 3.71 25.57 9.47
CA ILE A 588 2.80 25.34 10.59
C ILE A 588 1.55 24.68 10.05
N ASP A 589 1.26 23.46 10.51
CA ASP A 589 0.00 22.76 10.28
C ASP A 589 -0.78 22.73 11.61
N ILE A 590 -2.08 23.03 11.55
CA ILE A 590 -2.95 23.10 12.73
C ILE A 590 -4.15 22.18 12.49
N ASP A 591 -4.35 21.24 13.40
CA ASP A 591 -5.49 20.33 13.43
C ASP A 591 -6.63 20.93 14.29
N ASP A 592 -7.88 20.59 13.95
CA ASP A 592 -9.08 21.12 14.62
C ASP A 592 -9.17 20.74 16.11
N ASP A 593 -8.43 19.72 16.53
CA ASP A 593 -8.34 19.26 17.90
C ASP A 593 -7.35 20.07 18.76
N GLY A 594 -6.70 21.10 18.19
CA GLY A 594 -5.70 21.94 18.85
C GLY A 594 -4.28 21.39 18.77
N THR A 595 -4.00 20.39 17.94
CA THR A 595 -2.63 19.93 17.67
C THR A 595 -1.97 20.87 16.65
N VAL A 596 -0.82 21.44 17.00
CA VAL A 596 -0.03 22.31 16.12
C VAL A 596 1.31 21.65 15.84
N LYS A 597 1.60 21.40 14.57
CA LYS A 597 2.83 20.80 14.07
C LYS A 597 3.67 21.89 13.41
N VAL A 598 4.82 22.20 14.00
CA VAL A 598 5.79 23.19 13.48
C VAL A 598 6.95 22.44 12.87
N SER A 599 7.27 22.71 11.61
CA SER A 599 8.32 22.02 10.88
C SER A 599 9.29 22.95 10.16
N ALA A 600 10.60 22.66 10.23
CA ALA A 600 11.63 23.38 9.49
C ALA A 600 12.88 22.50 9.31
N LEU A 601 13.83 22.96 8.48
CA LEU A 601 15.13 22.28 8.31
C LEU A 601 16.11 22.53 9.45
N ASN A 602 15.89 23.55 10.28
CA ASN A 602 16.76 23.87 11.40
C ASN A 602 15.95 24.17 12.68
N GLN A 603 16.54 23.81 13.82
CA GLN A 603 15.92 23.98 15.13
C GLN A 603 15.64 25.45 15.48
N GLU A 604 16.49 26.37 15.01
CA GLU A 604 16.33 27.81 15.29
C GLU A 604 15.01 28.37 14.72
N SER A 605 14.62 27.95 13.51
CA SER A 605 13.36 28.37 12.88
C SER A 605 12.16 27.81 13.63
N ILE A 606 12.27 26.56 14.10
CA ILE A 606 11.24 25.90 14.91
C ILE A 606 11.07 26.64 16.22
N ASP A 607 12.16 26.90 16.95
CA ASP A 607 12.10 27.57 18.25
C ASP A 607 11.48 28.96 18.15
N LYS A 608 11.83 29.73 17.10
CA LYS A 608 11.20 31.03 16.82
C LYS A 608 9.69 30.90 16.61
N ALA A 609 9.25 29.95 15.78
CA ALA A 609 7.84 29.74 15.51
C ALA A 609 7.08 29.24 16.74
N VAL A 610 7.62 28.26 17.47
CA VAL A 610 7.03 27.72 18.70
C VAL A 610 6.90 28.81 19.76
N ASN A 611 7.93 29.64 19.97
CA ASN A 611 7.87 30.73 20.95
C ASN A 611 6.84 31.80 20.56
N TRP A 612 6.70 32.08 19.26
CA TRP A 612 5.66 33.00 18.78
C TRP A 612 4.26 32.44 19.02
N ILE A 613 4.03 31.17 18.68
CA ILE A 613 2.74 30.49 18.92
C ILE A 613 2.42 30.44 20.41
N LYS A 614 3.41 30.12 21.27
CA LYS A 614 3.25 30.18 22.72
C LYS A 614 2.86 31.58 23.18
N GLY A 615 3.52 32.62 22.69
CA GLY A 615 3.17 34.01 23.04
C GLY A 615 1.75 34.43 22.64
N LEU A 616 1.19 33.83 21.58
CA LEU A 616 -0.21 34.07 21.18
C LEU A 616 -1.22 33.29 22.03
N THR A 617 -0.85 32.09 22.46
CA THR A 617 -1.73 31.17 23.19
C THR A 617 -1.62 31.30 24.70
N GLU A 618 -0.58 31.99 25.20
CA GLU A 618 -0.36 32.18 26.62
C GLU A 618 -1.52 32.97 27.25
N GLU A 619 -1.99 32.48 28.39
CA GLU A 619 -3.03 33.12 29.18
C GLU A 619 -2.44 33.82 30.42
N PRO A 620 -3.00 34.97 30.82
CA PRO A 620 -2.62 35.61 32.07
C PRO A 620 -2.98 34.70 33.24
N GLU A 621 -1.97 34.23 33.97
CA GLU A 621 -2.19 33.43 35.18
C GLU A 621 -2.54 34.34 36.36
N MET A 622 -3.59 33.98 37.09
CA MET A 622 -4.00 34.70 38.30
C MET A 622 -2.85 34.71 39.32
N ASN A 623 -2.59 35.87 39.92
CA ASN A 623 -1.50 36.13 40.87
C ASN A 623 -0.07 36.06 40.32
N LYS A 624 0.15 35.81 39.03
CA LYS A 624 1.49 35.87 38.42
C LYS A 624 1.90 37.31 38.15
N VAL A 625 3.18 37.60 38.35
CA VAL A 625 3.79 38.92 38.12
C VAL A 625 4.41 38.94 36.72
N TYR A 626 4.08 39.99 35.96
CA TYR A 626 4.57 40.22 34.61
C TYR A 626 5.28 41.57 34.54
N ASN A 627 6.28 41.68 33.68
CA ASN A 627 6.83 42.97 33.27
C ASN A 627 5.99 43.49 32.11
N GLY A 628 5.55 44.74 32.19
CA GLY A 628 4.73 45.34 31.15
C GLY A 628 5.08 46.79 30.91
N LYS A 629 4.66 47.31 29.75
CA LYS A 629 4.88 48.69 29.36
C LYS A 629 3.55 49.45 29.36
N VAL A 630 3.54 50.64 29.95
CA VAL A 630 2.36 51.51 29.96
C VAL A 630 2.11 52.00 28.53
N VAL A 631 1.00 51.58 27.93
CA VAL A 631 0.60 51.96 26.56
C VAL A 631 -0.20 53.26 26.57
N LYS A 632 -1.06 53.41 27.58
CA LYS A 632 -1.97 54.56 27.66
C LYS A 632 -2.34 54.88 29.10
N VAL A 633 -2.27 56.15 29.47
CA VAL A 633 -2.71 56.63 30.78
C VAL A 633 -4.07 57.31 30.66
N VAL A 634 -4.99 56.99 31.58
CA VAL A 634 -6.33 57.61 31.67
C VAL A 634 -6.61 58.05 33.11
N ASP A 635 -7.60 58.90 33.32
CA ASP A 635 -7.89 59.48 34.66
C ASP A 635 -8.23 58.44 35.74
N PHE A 636 -8.67 57.25 35.34
CA PHE A 636 -9.08 56.17 36.26
C PHE A 636 -8.09 55.01 36.33
N GLY A 637 -6.95 55.07 35.62
CA GLY A 637 -5.97 53.99 35.60
C GLY A 637 -4.99 54.03 34.43
N ALA A 638 -4.14 53.02 34.34
CA ALA A 638 -3.15 52.88 33.26
C ALA A 638 -3.36 51.55 32.53
N PHE A 639 -3.36 51.59 31.21
CA PHE A 639 -3.33 50.39 30.37
C PHE A 639 -1.89 49.95 30.19
N VAL A 640 -1.59 48.73 30.62
CA VAL A 640 -0.27 48.13 30.56
C VAL A 640 -0.33 46.94 29.60
N ASN A 641 0.54 46.95 28.59
CA ASN A 641 0.77 45.79 27.75
C ASN A 641 1.79 44.91 28.46
N PHE A 642 1.35 43.74 28.90
CA PHE A 642 2.15 42.86 29.75
C PHE A 642 2.33 41.45 29.13
N MET A 643 1.64 41.15 28.03
CA MET A 643 1.71 39.89 27.31
C MET A 643 1.33 40.08 25.83
N GLY A 644 2.32 40.39 24.98
CA GLY A 644 2.17 40.43 23.52
C GLY A 644 1.02 41.33 23.05
N SER A 645 -0.10 40.72 22.62
CA SER A 645 -1.29 41.42 22.10
C SER A 645 -2.34 41.78 23.18
N LYS A 646 -2.11 41.46 24.46
CA LYS A 646 -3.07 41.64 25.55
C LYS A 646 -2.69 42.82 26.46
N ASP A 647 -3.62 43.77 26.58
CA ASP A 647 -3.54 44.88 27.52
C ASP A 647 -4.37 44.60 28.76
N GLY A 648 -3.84 44.94 29.94
CA GLY A 648 -4.56 44.91 31.21
C GLY A 648 -4.69 46.31 31.80
N LEU A 649 -5.73 46.52 32.60
CA LEU A 649 -5.97 47.80 33.27
C LEU A 649 -5.47 47.73 34.71
N VAL A 650 -4.53 48.62 35.06
CA VAL A 650 -4.22 48.94 36.46
C VAL A 650 -5.14 50.09 36.87
N HIS A 651 -6.12 49.80 37.72
CA HIS A 651 -7.02 50.84 38.24
C HIS A 651 -6.24 51.80 39.16
N ILE A 652 -6.67 53.06 39.26
CA ILE A 652 -5.98 54.09 40.06
C ILE A 652 -5.75 53.68 41.53
N SER A 653 -6.65 52.85 42.08
CA SER A 653 -6.55 52.30 43.44
C SER A 653 -5.52 51.17 43.60
N GLU A 654 -5.00 50.62 42.50
CA GLU A 654 -4.03 49.53 42.46
C GLU A 654 -2.65 49.99 41.94
N LEU A 655 -2.44 51.29 41.70
CA LEU A 655 -1.18 51.86 41.20
C LEU A 655 -0.08 51.95 42.27
N ALA A 656 -0.40 52.43 43.47
CA ALA A 656 0.57 52.67 44.54
C ALA A 656 -0.08 52.51 45.93
N GLU A 657 0.73 52.38 46.99
CA GLU A 657 0.25 52.44 48.37
C GLU A 657 -0.08 53.89 48.77
N GLY A 658 -1.36 54.18 48.99
CA GLY A 658 -1.84 55.52 49.38
C GLY A 658 -2.99 56.01 48.50
N ARG A 659 -3.46 57.24 48.74
CA ARG A 659 -4.51 57.86 47.92
C ARG A 659 -3.87 58.61 46.76
N THR A 660 -3.82 57.97 45.59
CA THR A 660 -3.33 58.58 44.35
C THR A 660 -4.36 59.58 43.81
N ALA A 661 -3.98 60.85 43.65
CA ALA A 661 -4.87 61.91 43.18
C ALA A 661 -4.98 61.94 41.65
N LYS A 662 -3.87 61.75 40.93
CA LYS A 662 -3.84 61.59 39.47
C LYS A 662 -2.95 60.42 39.06
N THR A 663 -3.35 59.72 38.03
CA THR A 663 -2.65 58.57 37.46
C THR A 663 -1.22 58.92 37.00
N THR A 664 -1.05 60.11 36.41
CA THR A 664 0.23 60.65 35.93
C THR A 664 1.22 60.95 37.04
N ASP A 665 0.78 60.99 38.30
CA ASP A 665 1.68 61.21 39.44
C ASP A 665 2.51 59.95 39.74
N VAL A 666 2.11 58.79 39.20
CA VAL A 666 2.72 57.48 39.48
C VAL A 666 3.33 56.83 38.25
N VAL A 667 2.68 56.96 37.08
CA VAL A 667 3.15 56.34 35.82
C VAL A 667 2.88 57.24 34.62
N ASN A 668 3.80 57.25 33.66
CA ASN A 668 3.68 57.91 32.37
C ASN A 668 3.56 56.89 31.23
N GLU A 669 3.06 57.34 30.07
CA GLU A 669 3.06 56.52 28.86
C GLU A 669 4.50 56.17 28.45
N GLY A 670 4.75 54.88 28.27
CA GLY A 670 6.06 54.34 27.93
C GLY A 670 6.85 53.76 29.09
N ASP A 671 6.42 53.95 30.36
CA ASP A 671 7.13 53.41 31.52
C ASP A 671 7.07 51.86 31.57
N GLU A 672 8.19 51.24 31.96
CA GLU A 672 8.27 49.80 32.26
C GLU A 672 7.92 49.55 33.73
N VAL A 673 6.92 48.70 33.97
CA VAL A 673 6.34 48.46 35.29
C VAL A 673 6.12 46.97 35.54
N LYS A 674 6.19 46.53 36.80
CA LYS A 674 5.88 45.16 37.22
C LYS A 674 4.43 45.08 37.71
N VAL A 675 3.63 44.20 37.13
CA VAL A 675 2.18 44.12 37.38
C VAL A 675 1.75 42.69 37.71
N GLN A 676 0.92 42.53 38.73
CA GLN A 676 0.30 41.25 39.08
C GLN A 676 -1.12 41.17 38.53
N VAL A 677 -1.48 40.04 37.94
CA VAL A 677 -2.87 39.76 37.55
C VAL A 677 -3.71 39.49 38.80
N ILE A 678 -4.73 40.31 39.04
CA ILE A 678 -5.59 40.24 40.23
C ILE A 678 -7.01 39.73 39.93
N GLY A 679 -7.34 39.52 38.66
CA GLY A 679 -8.60 38.95 38.23
C GLY A 679 -9.03 39.43 36.85
N PHE A 680 -10.25 39.06 36.49
CA PHE A 680 -10.89 39.42 35.22
C PHE A 680 -12.20 40.16 35.51
N ASP A 681 -12.57 41.13 34.68
CA ASP A 681 -13.88 41.79 34.78
C ASP A 681 -14.99 40.95 34.13
N ASP A 682 -16.25 41.35 34.33
CA ASP A 682 -17.43 40.66 33.80
C ASP A 682 -17.50 40.64 32.26
N ARG A 683 -16.60 41.37 31.58
CA ARG A 683 -16.46 41.44 30.11
C ARG A 683 -15.16 40.78 29.63
N GLY A 684 -14.44 40.07 30.51
CA GLY A 684 -13.21 39.35 30.21
C GLY A 684 -11.93 40.21 30.16
N LYS A 685 -11.97 41.48 30.57
CA LYS A 685 -10.79 42.36 30.61
C LYS A 685 -9.93 42.06 31.84
N ILE A 686 -8.61 42.08 31.66
CA ILE A 686 -7.65 41.72 32.69
C ILE A 686 -7.44 42.88 33.66
N LYS A 687 -7.61 42.61 34.96
CA LYS A 687 -7.32 43.54 36.05
C LYS A 687 -5.91 43.30 36.55
N LEU A 688 -5.12 44.35 36.59
CA LEU A 688 -3.73 44.33 37.02
C LEU A 688 -3.54 45.18 38.29
N SER A 689 -2.50 44.88 39.05
CA SER A 689 -2.10 45.66 40.22
C SER A 689 -0.59 45.87 40.25
N MET A 690 -0.18 47.13 40.43
CA MET A 690 1.22 47.51 40.67
C MET A 690 1.55 47.55 42.16
N LYS A 691 0.57 47.87 43.03
CA LYS A 691 0.79 47.97 44.48
C LYS A 691 1.02 46.64 45.20
N ARG A 692 0.68 45.52 44.54
CA ARG A 692 0.86 44.16 45.08
C ARG A 692 2.21 43.56 44.71
N VAL A 693 3.04 44.33 44.01
CA VAL A 693 4.34 43.90 43.51
C VAL A 693 5.36 44.94 43.92
N ASN A 694 6.45 44.50 44.53
CA ASN A 694 7.60 45.37 44.73
C ASN A 694 8.21 45.69 43.36
N GLN A 695 8.20 46.96 42.95
CA GLN A 695 8.66 47.37 41.62
C GLN A 695 10.17 47.14 41.42
N GLU A 696 10.98 47.17 42.49
CA GLU A 696 12.41 46.89 42.43
C GLU A 696 12.68 45.38 42.37
N THR A 697 12.15 44.60 43.32
CA THR A 697 12.49 43.17 43.46
C THR A 697 11.60 42.23 42.64
N GLY A 698 10.38 42.65 42.26
CA GLY A 698 9.38 41.81 41.59
C GLY A 698 8.67 40.81 42.50
N GLU A 699 8.93 40.85 43.80
CA GLU A 699 8.28 39.98 44.77
C GLU A 699 6.84 40.43 45.04
N VAL A 700 5.93 39.45 45.18
CA VAL A 700 4.54 39.69 45.55
C VAL A 700 4.50 40.15 47.00
N ILE A 701 3.90 41.30 47.25
CA ILE A 701 3.69 41.86 48.59
C ILE A 701 2.45 41.17 49.17
N PRO A 702 2.56 40.30 50.21
CA PRO A 702 1.41 39.61 50.77
C PRO A 702 0.48 40.61 51.44
N ARG A 703 -0.83 40.49 51.21
CA ARG A 703 -1.83 41.17 52.03
C ARG A 703 -2.50 40.18 52.98
N GLU A 704 -2.55 40.54 54.26
CA GLU A 704 -3.51 39.96 55.20
C GLU A 704 -4.91 40.44 54.79
N ASP A 705 -5.76 39.50 54.36
CA ASP A 705 -7.16 39.79 54.05
C ASP A 705 -7.88 40.23 55.33
N LYS A 706 -8.18 41.54 55.43
CA LYS A 706 -9.20 42.02 56.37
C LYS A 706 -10.56 41.49 55.88
N LYS A 707 -11.04 40.44 56.55
CA LYS A 707 -12.44 39.97 56.47
C LYS A 707 -13.39 41.18 56.56
N GLU A 708 -14.13 41.42 55.48
CA GLU A 708 -15.27 42.32 55.50
C GLU A 708 -16.34 41.74 56.44
N ALA A 709 -16.63 42.49 57.50
CA ALA A 709 -17.84 42.29 58.29
C ALA A 709 -18.99 42.93 57.51
N ASN A 710 -19.80 42.11 56.85
CA ASN A 710 -21.10 42.53 56.33
C ASN A 710 -22.04 42.81 57.52
N GLY A 711 -22.47 44.08 57.61
CA GLY A 711 -23.70 44.49 58.28
C GLY A 711 -24.83 44.63 57.28
#